data_AF-A0AAJ6ZTU7-F1
#
_entry.id   AF-A0AAJ6ZTU7-F1
#
_cell.length_a   1.000
_cell.length_b   1.000
_cell.length_c   1.000
_cell.angle_alpha   90.00
_cell.angle_beta   90.00
_cell.angle_gamma   90.00
#
_symmetry.space_group_name_H-M   'P 1'
#
loop_
_entity.id
_entity.type
_entity.pdbx_description
1 polymer ?
#
loop_
_entity_poly.entity_id
_entity_poly.type
_entity_poly.pdbx_seq_one_letter_code
_entity_poly.pdbx_strand_id
1 'polypeptide(L)'
;MVRKNTLLFVIAGSLLFSVGVSAQPFSAEKIVVGAIFDQNTEEIQNVFKYALTVHNQNISSKRLELQAYVDVINTADAFKLSRLICNQFARGVFAMLGAVTPESFDTLHSYTNTFQMPFVTPWFPEKVIPPSSGLIDHAVSMRPDYHKAVVDTILYYGWKEIIYMYDSHDGLLRLQQLYQTMQPGRTTFRISLVKRINNASDAMEFLLSLEQYDRWSNKRIVLDCNAKNAKNILVEHVRKVQLGRRTYHYMLSGLVMDDHWENEVTEYGAVNITGFRIVDHSRKIVRDFMDGLRRMDPRFKGTISAQTALMYDGVQVLMDALGRLMRKKPDAFRTALRRAAAQANLTKVIDCNPSKSWVVPFEHGDKISRLIKKTDIEGLTGNISFDEEGHRYNFTLQVVEMTVESAMIQVGTWTDKQGLTLVSPKYIQLHSPSSLDPNKTYIVTTILQEPYMMQKHETIGYSRKEDQLHGFCKDLFDIIAKRLKIKYEFRLVRENKIGSNSNTDAWSGLISEVVKKEADLAVAPLAVTIEREKLVDFSEPFLSIDNPVVLTRAPKQLADTFSFLKPLSKEIWLCIIFSFFAVSIVLFLVSRFSPNEWRSVSISDTHIEQPLSSTNEIILHNEFSIWNSFWFSLGSFMQQGSDVVPRSLSGRIVGTVWWFFALILVCSYTANLAAYLIVERIAEPAQALQYASKVHTENYISALYTLVNDPVLIPNAETVIQRNYNVNNDNCKTLTRVCRYRHVNFAIAMPKGSPLRESINLAIVNMKREGVITKLWQKWITIIDKPECETVKDEETAVTEMTLSQVAGIFYVLVGGLALALTVALLEFCQHGRAEAARANVSLRAALRAKARLASRSQHKTPPQRTPQREHDRLGWNGSAFAGYFATGNQISQEDAVHASFTHV
;
A
#
# COMPACT_ATOMS: atom_id res chain seq x y z
N MET A 1 -41.56 83.62 35.58
CA MET A 1 -42.60 82.92 36.36
C MET A 1 -42.46 81.41 36.16
N VAL A 2 -41.33 80.85 36.62
CA VAL A 2 -40.74 79.56 36.19
C VAL A 2 -40.85 78.50 37.31
N ARG A 3 -41.97 78.45 38.03
CA ARG A 3 -42.12 77.50 39.14
C ARG A 3 -43.54 76.97 39.37
N LYS A 4 -44.33 76.83 38.30
CA LYS A 4 -45.67 76.20 38.35
C LYS A 4 -45.99 75.17 37.25
N ASN A 5 -45.14 74.98 36.24
CA ASN A 5 -45.40 74.01 35.15
C ASN A 5 -44.68 72.66 35.28
N THR A 6 -43.84 72.46 36.30
CA THR A 6 -43.09 71.21 36.46
C THR A 6 -43.83 70.15 37.28
N LEU A 7 -44.89 70.52 38.02
CA LEU A 7 -45.62 69.59 38.89
C LEU A 7 -46.75 68.84 38.16
N LEU A 8 -47.33 69.43 37.10
CA LEU A 8 -48.41 68.79 36.33
C LEU A 8 -47.91 67.69 35.39
N PHE A 9 -46.67 67.80 34.89
CA PHE A 9 -46.06 66.77 34.04
C PHE A 9 -45.63 65.52 34.81
N VAL A 10 -45.30 65.64 36.10
CA VAL A 10 -44.90 64.49 36.93
C VAL A 10 -46.11 63.63 37.32
N ILE A 11 -47.29 64.23 37.49
CA ILE A 11 -48.52 63.50 37.85
C ILE A 11 -49.17 62.85 36.62
N ALA A 12 -49.09 63.48 35.44
CA ALA A 12 -49.53 62.85 34.18
C ALA A 12 -48.61 61.70 33.73
N GLY A 13 -47.30 61.81 33.98
CA GLY A 13 -46.33 60.75 33.69
C GLY A 13 -46.41 59.52 34.60
N SER A 14 -46.94 59.68 35.82
CA SER A 14 -47.07 58.57 36.79
C SER A 14 -48.41 57.83 36.71
N LEU A 15 -49.47 58.44 36.15
CA LEU A 15 -50.75 57.77 35.85
C LEU A 15 -50.75 57.01 34.51
N LEU A 16 -49.87 57.36 33.56
CA LEU A 16 -49.67 56.58 32.33
C LEU A 16 -48.73 55.37 32.52
N PHE A 17 -48.01 55.29 33.64
CA PHE A 17 -47.17 54.15 33.99
C PHE A 17 -47.90 53.05 34.78
N SER A 18 -49.12 53.30 35.28
CA SER A 18 -49.94 52.30 36.00
C SER A 18 -51.01 51.61 35.15
N VAL A 19 -51.17 52.03 33.89
CA VAL A 19 -51.86 51.24 32.84
C VAL A 19 -50.86 50.92 31.73
N GLY A 20 -49.68 50.48 32.12
CA GLY A 20 -48.91 49.59 31.26
C GLY A 20 -49.73 48.31 31.11
N VAL A 21 -50.50 48.21 30.02
CA VAL A 21 -50.84 46.90 29.47
C VAL A 21 -49.50 46.22 29.26
N SER A 22 -49.12 45.39 30.22
CA SER A 22 -48.08 44.40 30.03
C SER A 22 -48.52 43.61 28.81
N ALA A 23 -47.97 43.95 27.65
CA ALA A 23 -47.83 43.00 26.58
C ALA A 23 -46.89 41.94 27.15
N GLN A 24 -47.48 40.99 27.90
CA GLN A 24 -46.80 39.76 28.28
C GLN A 24 -46.16 39.25 26.99
N PRO A 25 -44.87 38.87 27.00
CA PRO A 25 -44.30 38.16 25.86
C PRO A 25 -45.20 36.95 25.61
N PHE A 26 -45.87 36.93 24.45
CA PHE A 26 -46.78 35.84 24.11
C PHE A 26 -45.99 34.54 24.15
N SER A 27 -46.22 33.71 25.16
CA SER A 27 -45.57 32.41 25.32
C SER A 27 -45.98 31.51 24.15
N ALA A 28 -45.00 31.06 23.35
CA ALA A 28 -45.23 30.12 22.27
C ALA A 28 -45.75 28.79 22.85
N GLU A 29 -46.84 28.26 22.29
CA GLU A 29 -47.37 26.97 22.73
C GLU A 29 -46.55 25.84 22.11
N LYS A 30 -46.06 24.94 22.97
CA LYS A 30 -45.20 23.81 22.60
C LYS A 30 -46.06 22.60 22.23
N ILE A 31 -45.95 22.12 20.99
CA ILE A 31 -46.57 20.87 20.54
C ILE A 31 -45.50 19.79 20.41
N VAL A 32 -45.82 18.62 20.97
CA VAL A 32 -44.95 17.44 20.92
C VAL A 32 -45.37 16.53 19.77
N VAL A 33 -44.41 16.13 18.94
CA VAL A 33 -44.57 15.12 17.89
C VAL A 33 -43.64 13.93 18.13
N GLY A 34 -44.11 12.73 17.80
CA GLY A 34 -43.29 11.51 17.86
C GLY A 34 -42.57 11.29 16.54
N ALA A 35 -41.31 10.88 16.59
CA ALA A 35 -40.56 10.52 15.39
C ALA A 35 -39.89 9.14 15.52
N ILE A 36 -40.11 8.27 14.53
CA ILE A 36 -39.59 6.89 14.51
C ILE A 36 -38.71 6.70 13.28
N PHE A 37 -37.48 6.25 13.48
CA PHE A 37 -36.52 6.03 12.41
C PHE A 37 -35.85 4.66 12.51
N ASP A 38 -35.45 4.14 11.35
CA ASP A 38 -34.66 2.92 11.25
C ASP A 38 -33.15 3.20 11.43
N GLN A 39 -32.36 2.19 11.82
CA GLN A 39 -30.94 2.35 12.18
C GLN A 39 -30.05 2.91 11.06
N ASN A 40 -30.44 2.76 9.78
CA ASN A 40 -29.64 3.17 8.63
C ASN A 40 -30.11 4.47 7.94
N THR A 41 -30.79 5.36 8.67
CA THR A 41 -31.47 6.55 8.10
C THR A 41 -30.93 7.89 8.61
N GLU A 42 -29.60 8.00 8.80
CA GLU A 42 -28.97 9.21 9.35
C GLU A 42 -29.25 10.48 8.52
N GLU A 43 -29.19 10.38 7.18
CA GLU A 43 -29.49 11.50 6.28
C GLU A 43 -30.92 12.04 6.48
N ILE A 44 -31.89 11.14 6.60
CA ILE A 44 -33.30 11.46 6.82
C ILE A 44 -33.48 12.12 8.20
N GLN A 45 -32.80 11.62 9.23
CA GLN A 45 -32.84 12.19 10.59
C GLN A 45 -32.26 13.61 10.63
N ASN A 46 -31.16 13.85 9.92
CA ASN A 46 -30.53 15.17 9.86
C ASN A 46 -31.43 16.19 9.18
N VAL A 47 -32.08 15.83 8.08
CA VAL A 47 -33.04 16.71 7.40
C VAL A 47 -34.32 16.91 8.21
N PHE A 48 -34.80 15.89 8.93
CA PHE A 48 -35.92 16.05 9.87
C PHE A 48 -35.59 17.09 10.96
N LYS A 49 -34.42 16.99 11.58
CA LYS A 49 -33.94 17.96 12.58
C LYS A 49 -33.83 19.36 11.96
N TYR A 50 -33.29 19.47 10.76
CA TYR A 50 -33.19 20.74 10.04
C TYR A 50 -34.57 21.34 9.72
N ALA A 51 -35.54 20.54 9.28
CA ALA A 51 -36.90 21.01 9.02
C ALA A 51 -37.54 21.61 10.27
N LEU A 52 -37.34 20.97 11.42
CA LEU A 52 -37.81 21.47 12.72
C LEU A 52 -37.12 22.77 13.12
N THR A 53 -35.79 22.88 12.97
CA THR A 53 -35.07 24.11 13.33
C THR A 53 -35.46 25.28 12.44
N VAL A 54 -35.59 25.07 11.13
CA VAL A 54 -36.03 26.10 10.18
C VAL A 54 -37.43 26.59 10.53
N HIS A 55 -38.35 25.69 10.89
CA HIS A 55 -39.68 26.10 11.32
C HIS A 55 -39.66 26.91 12.63
N ASN A 56 -38.92 26.43 13.64
CA ASN A 56 -38.82 27.08 14.94
C ASN A 56 -38.01 28.39 14.90
N GLN A 57 -37.19 28.65 13.89
CA GLN A 57 -36.54 29.96 13.72
C GLN A 57 -37.50 31.02 13.19
N ASN A 58 -38.54 30.62 12.42
CA ASN A 58 -39.52 31.53 11.84
C ASN A 58 -40.73 31.81 12.77
N ILE A 59 -40.51 31.74 14.10
CA ILE A 59 -41.53 31.91 15.14
C ILE A 59 -42.17 33.31 15.15
N SER A 60 -41.50 34.32 14.58
CA SER A 60 -42.02 35.70 14.53
C SER A 60 -43.38 35.82 13.82
N SER A 61 -43.75 34.84 12.98
CA SER A 61 -45.07 34.76 12.33
C SER A 61 -46.02 33.69 12.91
N LYS A 62 -45.57 32.79 13.80
CA LYS A 62 -46.32 31.59 14.21
C LYS A 62 -46.28 31.39 15.73
N ARG A 63 -47.46 31.29 16.36
CA ARG A 63 -47.65 31.04 17.82
C ARG A 63 -47.32 29.59 18.25
N LEU A 64 -46.50 28.87 17.49
CA LEU A 64 -46.29 27.43 17.62
C LEU A 64 -44.79 27.09 17.68
N GLU A 65 -44.37 26.36 18.72
CA GLU A 65 -43.06 25.72 18.78
C GLU A 65 -43.24 24.20 18.70
N LEU A 66 -42.53 23.53 17.80
CA LEU A 66 -42.59 22.07 17.66
C LEU A 66 -41.41 21.41 18.37
N GLN A 67 -41.70 20.43 19.21
CA GLN A 67 -40.75 19.58 19.89
C GLN A 67 -40.94 18.14 19.45
N ALA A 68 -39.86 17.42 19.17
CA ALA A 68 -39.93 16.06 18.63
C ALA A 68 -39.23 15.05 19.55
N TYR A 69 -39.91 13.95 19.85
CA TYR A 69 -39.30 12.78 20.48
C TYR A 69 -38.83 11.79 19.42
N VAL A 70 -37.53 11.78 19.17
CA VAL A 70 -36.89 10.93 18.15
C VAL A 70 -36.44 9.62 18.77
N ASP A 71 -36.95 8.50 18.26
CA ASP A 71 -36.50 7.16 18.62
C ASP A 71 -35.96 6.44 17.37
N VAL A 72 -34.78 5.81 17.52
CA VAL A 72 -34.12 5.04 16.45
C VAL A 72 -34.08 3.57 16.84
N ILE A 73 -34.72 2.71 16.06
CA ILE A 73 -34.80 1.27 16.33
C ILE A 73 -34.59 0.46 15.06
N ASN A 74 -34.37 -0.84 15.19
CA ASN A 74 -34.54 -1.74 14.06
C ASN A 74 -36.04 -1.95 13.83
N THR A 75 -36.56 -1.36 12.76
CA THR A 75 -37.98 -1.38 12.44
C THR A 75 -38.48 -2.73 11.95
N ALA A 76 -37.59 -3.67 11.57
CA ALA A 76 -37.97 -5.05 11.22
C ALA A 76 -38.50 -5.87 12.41
N ASP A 77 -38.21 -5.46 13.65
CA ASP A 77 -38.69 -6.12 14.86
C ASP A 77 -40.03 -5.52 15.31
N ALA A 78 -41.13 -6.14 14.88
CA ALA A 78 -42.49 -5.69 15.17
C ALA A 78 -42.81 -5.58 16.68
N PHE A 79 -42.19 -6.42 17.53
CA PHE A 79 -42.41 -6.37 18.98
C PHE A 79 -41.71 -5.16 19.61
N LYS A 80 -40.48 -4.85 19.19
CA LYS A 80 -39.81 -3.62 19.64
C LYS A 80 -40.54 -2.38 19.13
N LEU A 81 -41.03 -2.41 17.89
CA LEU A 81 -41.80 -1.34 17.30
C LEU A 81 -43.11 -1.10 18.08
N SER A 82 -43.87 -2.14 18.42
CA SER A 82 -45.12 -1.98 19.17
C SER A 82 -44.89 -1.36 20.56
N ARG A 83 -43.88 -1.82 21.29
CA ARG A 83 -43.50 -1.23 22.59
C ARG A 83 -43.10 0.24 22.45
N LEU A 84 -42.41 0.60 21.36
CA LEU A 84 -41.98 1.97 21.09
C LEU A 84 -43.17 2.88 20.76
N ILE A 85 -44.09 2.45 19.92
CA ILE A 85 -45.33 3.18 19.60
C ILE A 85 -46.09 3.48 20.90
N CYS A 86 -46.20 2.49 21.78
CA CYS A 86 -46.85 2.66 23.07
C CYS A 86 -46.10 3.63 23.99
N ASN A 87 -44.77 3.68 23.94
CA ASN A 87 -44.00 4.69 24.66
C ASN A 87 -44.21 6.10 24.08
N GLN A 88 -44.33 6.23 22.76
CA GLN A 88 -44.65 7.51 22.10
C GLN A 88 -46.06 7.99 22.48
N PHE A 89 -47.03 7.08 22.51
CA PHE A 89 -48.36 7.34 23.04
C PHE A 89 -48.30 7.73 24.53
N ALA A 90 -47.42 7.06 25.29
CA ALA A 90 -47.18 7.35 26.69
C ALA A 90 -46.69 8.80 26.94
N ARG A 91 -45.88 9.31 26.00
CA ARG A 91 -45.34 10.67 26.02
C ARG A 91 -46.35 11.76 25.61
N GLY A 92 -47.55 11.39 25.16
CA GLY A 92 -48.61 12.34 24.81
C GLY A 92 -48.35 13.11 23.51
N VAL A 93 -47.82 12.44 22.48
CA VAL A 93 -47.59 13.04 21.16
C VAL A 93 -48.91 13.34 20.43
N PHE A 94 -48.94 14.41 19.63
CA PHE A 94 -50.13 14.82 18.86
C PHE A 94 -50.20 14.20 17.45
N ALA A 95 -49.05 13.82 16.92
CA ALA A 95 -48.89 13.15 15.64
C ALA A 95 -47.56 12.42 15.65
N MET A 96 -47.46 11.39 14.82
CA MET A 96 -46.23 10.65 14.60
C MET A 96 -45.73 10.84 13.17
N LEU A 97 -44.42 10.81 12.99
CA LEU A 97 -43.79 10.87 11.69
C LEU A 97 -42.59 9.93 11.65
N GLY A 98 -42.34 9.24 10.54
CA GLY A 98 -41.25 8.28 10.55
C GLY A 98 -41.19 7.40 9.33
N ALA A 99 -40.03 6.79 9.12
CA ALA A 99 -39.82 5.79 8.08
C ALA A 99 -39.75 4.41 8.75
N VAL A 100 -40.65 3.51 8.33
CA VAL A 100 -40.74 2.14 8.84
C VAL A 100 -40.62 1.18 7.66
N THR A 101 -39.97 0.04 7.88
CA THR A 101 -39.88 -1.00 6.86
C THR A 101 -41.27 -1.54 6.49
N PRO A 102 -41.48 -1.96 5.22
CA PRO A 102 -42.75 -2.55 4.79
C PRO A 102 -43.20 -3.74 5.65
N GLU A 103 -42.26 -4.54 6.13
CA GLU A 103 -42.52 -5.78 6.89
C GLU A 103 -43.23 -5.53 8.24
N SER A 104 -42.98 -4.38 8.86
CA SER A 104 -43.59 -4.02 10.15
C SER A 104 -44.64 -2.91 10.02
N PHE A 105 -44.93 -2.46 8.79
CA PHE A 105 -45.87 -1.39 8.53
C PHE A 105 -47.29 -1.75 8.99
N ASP A 106 -47.73 -2.99 8.78
CA ASP A 106 -49.06 -3.45 9.19
C ASP A 106 -49.29 -3.30 10.70
N THR A 107 -48.24 -3.50 11.51
CA THR A 107 -48.31 -3.27 12.96
C THR A 107 -48.53 -1.80 13.25
N LEU A 108 -47.75 -0.91 12.63
CA LEU A 108 -47.90 0.53 12.81
C LEU A 108 -49.27 1.04 12.32
N HIS A 109 -49.72 0.58 11.16
CA HIS A 109 -51.02 0.92 10.56
C HIS A 109 -52.18 0.48 11.44
N SER A 110 -52.11 -0.74 12.00
CA SER A 110 -53.10 -1.25 12.94
C SER A 110 -53.20 -0.39 14.22
N TYR A 111 -52.06 -0.02 14.82
CA TYR A 111 -52.04 0.83 16.01
C TYR A 111 -52.52 2.25 15.73
N THR A 112 -52.04 2.87 14.65
CA THR A 112 -52.44 4.25 14.28
C THR A 112 -53.94 4.35 14.01
N ASN A 113 -54.53 3.38 13.33
CA ASN A 113 -55.96 3.35 13.07
C ASN A 113 -56.79 3.00 14.31
N THR A 114 -56.33 2.08 15.16
CA THR A 114 -57.03 1.70 16.40
C THR A 114 -57.09 2.85 17.40
N PHE A 115 -55.98 3.57 17.58
CA PHE A 115 -55.88 4.70 18.51
C PHE A 115 -56.19 6.06 17.86
N GLN A 116 -56.52 6.09 16.57
CA GLN A 116 -56.75 7.29 15.77
C GLN A 116 -55.57 8.28 15.80
N MET A 117 -54.34 7.77 15.86
CA MET A 117 -53.14 8.61 15.87
C MET A 117 -52.74 8.99 14.43
N PRO A 118 -52.69 10.29 14.08
CA PRO A 118 -52.21 10.72 12.77
C PRO A 118 -50.75 10.33 12.55
N PHE A 119 -50.47 9.69 11.43
CA PHE A 119 -49.13 9.27 11.06
C PHE A 119 -48.78 9.70 9.63
N VAL A 120 -47.68 10.44 9.47
CA VAL A 120 -47.16 10.84 8.16
C VAL A 120 -45.85 10.12 7.91
N THR A 121 -45.76 9.40 6.80
CA THR A 121 -44.53 8.69 6.44
C THR A 121 -44.03 9.09 5.05
N PRO A 122 -42.71 9.26 4.88
CA PRO A 122 -42.12 9.42 3.55
C PRO A 122 -42.16 8.13 2.74
N TRP A 123 -42.35 6.97 3.39
CA TRP A 123 -42.22 5.66 2.77
C TRP A 123 -43.14 4.61 3.41
N PHE A 124 -44.02 4.01 2.61
CA PHE A 124 -44.79 2.82 2.99
C PHE A 124 -45.02 1.93 1.75
N PRO A 125 -45.42 0.64 1.90
CA PRO A 125 -45.67 -0.25 0.77
C PRO A 125 -46.87 0.20 -0.08
N GLU A 126 -46.70 0.20 -1.41
CA GLU A 126 -47.55 0.93 -2.36
C GLU A 126 -49.04 0.58 -2.37
N LYS A 127 -49.43 -0.52 -1.72
CA LYS A 127 -50.82 -0.85 -1.46
C LYS A 127 -51.00 -1.21 0.01
N VAL A 128 -51.70 -0.33 0.71
CA VAL A 128 -52.15 -0.57 2.09
C VAL A 128 -53.61 -1.02 2.03
N ILE A 129 -53.94 -2.07 2.77
CA ILE A 129 -55.33 -2.52 2.86
C ILE A 129 -56.08 -1.46 3.68
N PRO A 130 -57.11 -0.79 3.12
CA PRO A 130 -57.86 0.18 3.88
C PRO A 130 -58.54 -0.50 5.07
N PRO A 131 -58.74 0.19 6.19
CA PRO A 131 -59.36 -0.41 7.36
C PRO A 131 -60.77 -0.90 7.03
N SER A 132 -61.06 -2.17 7.31
CA SER A 132 -62.35 -2.83 7.03
C SER A 132 -63.55 -2.19 7.73
N SER A 133 -63.31 -1.28 8.68
CA SER A 133 -64.29 -0.57 9.48
C SER A 133 -64.95 0.62 8.76
N GLY A 134 -64.48 1.02 7.57
CA GLY A 134 -64.97 2.20 6.84
C GLY A 134 -64.61 3.53 7.51
N LEU A 135 -63.73 3.50 8.50
CA LEU A 135 -63.17 4.68 9.17
C LEU A 135 -62.08 5.32 8.30
N ILE A 136 -61.83 6.62 8.53
CA ILE A 136 -60.76 7.35 7.83
C ILE A 136 -59.41 6.73 8.18
N ASP A 137 -58.58 6.48 7.16
CA ASP A 137 -57.19 6.09 7.40
C ASP A 137 -56.40 7.24 8.03
N HIS A 138 -55.80 6.97 9.17
CA HIS A 138 -54.98 7.91 9.94
C HIS A 138 -53.52 7.93 9.50
N ALA A 139 -53.11 7.00 8.64
CA ALA A 139 -51.80 7.01 7.98
C ALA A 139 -51.88 7.72 6.62
N VAL A 140 -50.89 8.56 6.31
CA VAL A 140 -50.80 9.30 5.03
C VAL A 140 -49.41 9.10 4.41
N SER A 141 -49.39 8.84 3.09
CA SER A 141 -48.14 8.66 2.32
C SER A 141 -47.69 9.97 1.71
N MET A 142 -46.41 10.30 1.86
CA MET A 142 -45.84 11.37 1.03
C MET A 142 -45.41 10.85 -0.36
N ARG A 143 -45.11 9.56 -0.49
CA ARG A 143 -44.69 8.94 -1.75
C ARG A 143 -45.91 8.76 -2.67
N PRO A 144 -45.89 9.32 -3.89
CA PRO A 144 -46.97 9.11 -4.84
C PRO A 144 -46.89 7.73 -5.52
N ASP A 145 -48.01 7.24 -6.06
CA ASP A 145 -48.05 6.06 -6.93
C ASP A 145 -47.69 6.46 -8.36
N TYR A 146 -46.54 5.98 -8.84
CA TYR A 146 -45.98 6.36 -10.14
C TYR A 146 -45.77 5.18 -11.10
N HIS A 147 -46.39 4.03 -10.85
CA HIS A 147 -46.30 2.87 -11.75
C HIS A 147 -46.73 3.14 -13.18
N LYS A 148 -47.76 3.99 -13.34
CA LYS A 148 -48.23 4.40 -14.66
C LYS A 148 -47.14 5.13 -15.45
N ALA A 149 -46.27 5.89 -14.78
CA ALA A 149 -45.11 6.53 -15.41
C ALA A 149 -44.13 5.50 -15.97
N VAL A 150 -43.94 4.38 -15.27
CA VAL A 150 -43.09 3.26 -15.74
C VAL A 150 -43.69 2.66 -17.02
N VAL A 151 -44.99 2.37 -17.02
CA VAL A 151 -45.69 1.85 -18.20
C VAL A 151 -45.58 2.82 -19.39
N ASP A 152 -45.92 4.09 -19.20
CA ASP A 152 -45.91 5.09 -20.27
C ASP A 152 -44.50 5.29 -20.85
N THR A 153 -43.46 5.20 -20.02
CA THR A 153 -42.06 5.31 -20.47
C THR A 153 -41.63 4.09 -21.29
N ILE A 154 -42.04 2.88 -20.89
CA ILE A 154 -41.79 1.64 -21.66
C ILE A 154 -42.49 1.70 -23.02
N LEU A 155 -43.74 2.20 -23.05
CA LEU A 155 -44.50 2.43 -24.28
C LEU A 155 -43.83 3.47 -25.18
N TYR A 156 -43.33 4.57 -24.60
CA TYR A 156 -42.59 5.60 -25.32
C TYR A 156 -41.35 5.06 -26.02
N TYR A 157 -40.55 4.24 -25.34
CA TYR A 157 -39.37 3.61 -25.95
C TYR A 157 -39.71 2.45 -26.91
N GLY A 158 -40.99 2.07 -27.04
CA GLY A 158 -41.42 0.99 -27.92
C GLY A 158 -40.86 -0.39 -27.55
N TRP A 159 -40.56 -0.62 -26.28
CA TRP A 159 -40.04 -1.92 -25.82
C TRP A 159 -41.14 -2.98 -25.96
N LYS A 160 -40.82 -4.14 -26.55
CA LYS A 160 -41.76 -5.26 -26.71
C LYS A 160 -41.59 -6.33 -25.65
N GLU A 161 -40.37 -6.50 -25.16
CA GLU A 161 -40.02 -7.48 -24.15
C GLU A 161 -39.16 -6.81 -23.09
N ILE A 162 -39.49 -7.07 -21.81
CA ILE A 162 -38.77 -6.52 -20.67
C ILE A 162 -38.43 -7.64 -19.67
N ILE A 163 -37.27 -7.50 -19.04
CA ILE A 163 -36.82 -8.36 -17.95
C ILE A 163 -36.97 -7.55 -16.66
N TYR A 164 -37.71 -8.09 -15.70
CA TYR A 164 -37.96 -7.42 -14.42
C TYR A 164 -37.07 -8.03 -13.32
N MET A 165 -36.20 -7.21 -12.74
CA MET A 165 -35.30 -7.60 -11.65
C MET A 165 -35.66 -6.82 -10.39
N TYR A 166 -35.84 -7.52 -9.26
CA TYR A 166 -36.26 -6.87 -8.01
C TYR A 166 -35.56 -7.43 -6.76
N ASP A 167 -35.36 -6.61 -5.72
CA ASP A 167 -34.68 -7.04 -4.49
C ASP A 167 -35.62 -7.31 -3.29
N SER A 168 -36.70 -6.54 -3.20
CA SER A 168 -37.53 -6.42 -2.00
C SER A 168 -38.97 -6.91 -2.21
N HIS A 169 -39.67 -7.18 -1.10
CA HIS A 169 -41.10 -7.51 -1.13
C HIS A 169 -41.95 -6.38 -1.75
N ASP A 170 -41.54 -5.12 -1.57
CA ASP A 170 -42.16 -3.96 -2.21
C ASP A 170 -42.09 -4.07 -3.74
N GLY A 171 -40.92 -4.45 -4.29
CA GLY A 171 -40.78 -4.61 -5.74
C GLY A 171 -41.66 -5.69 -6.35
N LEU A 172 -42.07 -6.70 -5.57
CA LEU A 172 -43.07 -7.69 -6.00
C LEU A 172 -44.49 -7.12 -6.05
N LEU A 173 -44.87 -6.29 -5.06
CA LEU A 173 -46.17 -5.61 -5.07
C LEU A 173 -46.28 -4.64 -6.25
N ARG A 174 -45.20 -3.92 -6.55
CA ARG A 174 -45.10 -3.06 -7.73
C ARG A 174 -45.23 -3.83 -9.04
N LEU A 175 -44.59 -4.99 -9.14
CA LEU A 175 -44.77 -5.89 -10.27
C LEU A 175 -46.24 -6.33 -10.42
N GLN A 176 -46.93 -6.63 -9.32
CA GLN A 176 -48.34 -6.97 -9.34
C GLN A 176 -49.20 -5.79 -9.83
N GLN A 177 -48.91 -4.56 -9.40
CA GLN A 177 -49.59 -3.35 -9.89
C GLN A 177 -49.32 -3.10 -11.37
N LEU A 178 -48.09 -3.36 -11.82
CA LEU A 178 -47.71 -3.32 -13.23
C LEU A 178 -48.58 -4.30 -14.04
N TYR A 179 -48.72 -5.56 -13.59
CA TYR A 179 -49.61 -6.53 -14.23
C TYR A 179 -51.09 -6.13 -14.20
N GLN A 180 -51.57 -5.53 -13.11
CA GLN A 180 -52.96 -5.05 -13.02
C GLN A 180 -53.23 -3.89 -13.99
N THR A 181 -52.24 -3.03 -14.19
CA THR A 181 -52.31 -1.92 -15.15
C THR A 181 -52.22 -2.42 -16.59
N MET A 182 -51.49 -3.50 -16.84
CA MET A 182 -51.41 -4.15 -18.13
C MET A 182 -52.68 -4.97 -18.43
N GLN A 183 -53.62 -4.38 -19.18
CA GLN A 183 -54.79 -5.13 -19.65
C GLN A 183 -54.36 -6.25 -20.64
N PRO A 184 -54.72 -7.52 -20.39
CA PRO A 184 -54.38 -8.62 -21.30
C PRO A 184 -54.89 -8.35 -22.72
N GLY A 185 -53.97 -8.34 -23.70
CA GLY A 185 -54.28 -8.13 -25.12
C GLY A 185 -54.31 -6.68 -25.60
N ARG A 186 -54.19 -5.69 -24.70
CA ARG A 186 -54.17 -4.25 -25.05
C ARG A 186 -52.79 -3.61 -24.92
N THR A 187 -51.91 -4.18 -24.10
CA THR A 187 -50.54 -3.70 -23.92
C THR A 187 -49.60 -4.27 -24.97
N THR A 188 -48.74 -3.42 -25.53
CA THR A 188 -47.83 -3.76 -26.64
C THR A 188 -46.60 -4.55 -26.22
N PHE A 189 -46.36 -4.69 -24.91
CA PHE A 189 -45.16 -5.32 -24.36
C PHE A 189 -45.50 -6.44 -23.37
N ARG A 190 -44.57 -7.38 -23.22
CA ARG A 190 -44.64 -8.50 -22.28
C ARG A 190 -43.43 -8.51 -21.34
N ILE A 191 -43.65 -8.98 -20.12
CA ILE A 191 -42.57 -9.28 -19.17
C ILE A 191 -42.10 -10.70 -19.47
N SER A 192 -40.88 -10.84 -19.99
CA SER A 192 -40.35 -12.15 -20.44
C SER A 192 -39.76 -12.94 -19.28
N LEU A 193 -38.99 -12.29 -18.42
CA LEU A 193 -38.37 -12.89 -17.24
C LEU A 193 -38.57 -12.02 -16.01
N VAL A 194 -38.72 -12.67 -14.87
CA VAL A 194 -38.79 -12.05 -13.54
C VAL A 194 -37.76 -12.73 -12.65
N LYS A 195 -36.85 -11.96 -12.04
CA LYS A 195 -35.79 -12.48 -11.17
C LYS A 195 -35.71 -11.66 -9.89
N ARG A 196 -35.83 -12.35 -8.75
CA ARG A 196 -35.47 -11.78 -7.44
C ARG A 196 -33.96 -11.81 -7.27
N ILE A 197 -33.36 -10.70 -6.85
CA ILE A 197 -31.93 -10.53 -6.62
C ILE A 197 -31.64 -10.13 -5.18
N ASN A 198 -30.66 -10.76 -4.55
CA ASN A 198 -30.27 -10.40 -3.18
C ASN A 198 -29.12 -9.39 -3.15
N ASN A 199 -28.13 -9.60 -4.04
CA ASN A 199 -26.88 -8.84 -4.09
C ASN A 199 -26.52 -8.52 -5.54
N ALA A 200 -25.58 -7.58 -5.74
CA ALA A 200 -25.08 -7.23 -7.08
C ALA A 200 -24.46 -8.43 -7.81
N SER A 201 -23.77 -9.32 -7.09
CA SER A 201 -23.15 -10.50 -7.71
C SER A 201 -24.16 -11.51 -8.26
N ASP A 202 -25.29 -11.73 -7.59
CA ASP A 202 -26.40 -12.58 -8.07
C ASP A 202 -27.06 -11.96 -9.32
N ALA A 203 -27.20 -10.63 -9.33
CA ALA A 203 -27.60 -9.92 -10.54
C ALA A 203 -26.60 -10.16 -11.68
N MET A 204 -25.30 -10.06 -11.43
CA MET A 204 -24.29 -10.30 -12.47
C MET A 204 -24.29 -11.73 -13.00
N GLU A 205 -24.45 -12.74 -12.14
CA GLU A 205 -24.54 -14.15 -12.55
C GLU A 205 -25.75 -14.37 -13.46
N PHE A 206 -26.90 -13.79 -13.11
CA PHE A 206 -28.09 -13.81 -13.95
C PHE A 206 -27.87 -13.11 -15.29
N LEU A 207 -27.20 -11.95 -15.32
CA LEU A 207 -26.91 -11.26 -16.58
C LEU A 207 -25.94 -12.04 -17.47
N LEU A 208 -24.98 -12.74 -16.88
CA LEU A 208 -24.04 -13.60 -17.59
C LEU A 208 -24.74 -14.83 -18.19
N SER A 209 -25.71 -15.42 -17.50
CA SER A 209 -26.49 -16.53 -18.07
C SER A 209 -27.35 -16.10 -19.26
N LEU A 210 -27.85 -14.85 -19.25
CA LEU A 210 -28.54 -14.27 -20.41
C LEU A 210 -27.59 -14.06 -21.60
N GLU A 211 -26.36 -13.61 -21.37
CA GLU A 211 -25.34 -13.47 -22.42
C GLU A 211 -24.90 -14.81 -23.01
N GLN A 212 -24.87 -15.88 -22.20
CA GLN A 212 -24.58 -17.23 -22.69
C GLN A 212 -25.67 -17.74 -23.65
N TYR A 213 -26.93 -17.38 -23.41
CA TYR A 213 -28.04 -17.77 -24.26
C TYR A 213 -28.09 -16.94 -25.54
N ASP A 214 -28.00 -15.61 -25.41
CA ASP A 214 -28.07 -14.69 -26.54
C ASP A 214 -27.28 -13.40 -26.27
N ARG A 215 -26.15 -13.27 -26.94
CA ARG A 215 -25.21 -12.15 -26.76
C ARG A 215 -25.60 -10.87 -27.49
N TRP A 216 -26.25 -10.99 -28.65
CA TRP A 216 -26.43 -9.85 -29.56
C TRP A 216 -27.79 -9.18 -29.46
N SER A 217 -28.77 -9.80 -28.79
CA SER A 217 -30.05 -9.16 -28.55
C SER A 217 -29.96 -7.97 -27.60
N ASN A 218 -30.83 -7.00 -27.87
CA ASN A 218 -31.04 -5.86 -26.99
C ASN A 218 -31.80 -6.32 -25.74
N LYS A 219 -31.16 -6.21 -24.58
CA LYS A 219 -31.72 -6.57 -23.28
C LYS A 219 -32.28 -5.32 -22.62
N ARG A 220 -33.59 -5.33 -22.37
CA ARG A 220 -34.32 -4.24 -21.70
C ARG A 220 -34.62 -4.68 -20.28
N ILE A 221 -33.98 -4.04 -19.31
CA ILE A 221 -34.06 -4.45 -17.91
C ILE A 221 -34.74 -3.37 -17.10
N VAL A 222 -35.87 -3.70 -16.49
CA VAL A 222 -36.47 -2.89 -15.44
C VAL A 222 -35.87 -3.34 -14.12
N LEU A 223 -35.07 -2.45 -13.52
CA LEU A 223 -34.36 -2.69 -12.28
C LEU A 223 -35.09 -2.01 -11.13
N ASP A 224 -35.68 -2.83 -10.27
CA ASP A 224 -36.41 -2.41 -9.08
C ASP A 224 -35.66 -2.77 -7.80
N CYS A 225 -34.71 -1.93 -7.43
CA CYS A 225 -33.90 -2.14 -6.24
C CYS A 225 -33.75 -0.86 -5.42
N ASN A 226 -33.31 -1.03 -4.18
CA ASN A 226 -32.81 0.11 -3.41
C ASN A 226 -31.66 0.80 -4.17
N ALA A 227 -31.56 2.13 -4.04
CA ALA A 227 -30.58 2.96 -4.71
C ALA A 227 -29.13 2.46 -4.58
N LYS A 228 -28.76 1.99 -3.39
CA LYS A 228 -27.43 1.42 -3.14
C LYS A 228 -27.16 0.17 -3.99
N ASN A 229 -28.12 -0.75 -4.03
CA ASN A 229 -28.01 -1.99 -4.81
C ASN A 229 -28.04 -1.70 -6.32
N ALA A 230 -28.94 -0.82 -6.76
CA ALA A 230 -29.02 -0.41 -8.16
C ALA A 230 -27.70 0.17 -8.67
N LYS A 231 -27.07 1.08 -7.91
CA LYS A 231 -25.76 1.64 -8.25
C LYS A 231 -24.68 0.57 -8.33
N ASN A 232 -24.58 -0.30 -7.33
CA ASN A 232 -23.59 -1.38 -7.32
C ASN A 232 -23.76 -2.33 -8.52
N ILE A 233 -24.99 -2.68 -8.90
CA ILE A 233 -25.29 -3.51 -10.06
C ILE A 233 -24.81 -2.84 -11.35
N LEU A 234 -25.06 -1.54 -11.51
CA LEU A 234 -24.65 -0.80 -12.71
C LEU A 234 -23.12 -0.66 -12.79
N VAL A 235 -22.45 -0.37 -11.67
CA VAL A 235 -20.97 -0.31 -11.61
C VAL A 235 -20.37 -1.67 -11.95
N GLU A 236 -20.83 -2.74 -11.31
CA GLU A 236 -20.33 -4.10 -11.56
C GLU A 236 -20.57 -4.53 -13.01
N HIS A 237 -21.72 -4.17 -13.59
CA HIS A 237 -21.98 -4.43 -15.01
C HIS A 237 -20.90 -3.80 -15.88
N VAL A 238 -20.64 -2.50 -15.72
CA VAL A 238 -19.72 -1.77 -16.60
C VAL A 238 -18.28 -2.28 -16.46
N ARG A 239 -17.90 -2.66 -15.24
CA ARG A 239 -16.58 -3.25 -14.95
C ARG A 239 -16.39 -4.64 -15.55
N LYS A 240 -17.46 -5.44 -15.69
CA LYS A 240 -17.39 -6.77 -16.30
C LYS A 240 -17.37 -6.69 -17.83
N VAL A 241 -16.19 -6.92 -18.41
CA VAL A 241 -15.95 -6.92 -19.88
C VAL A 241 -16.81 -7.95 -20.64
N GLN A 242 -17.27 -9.00 -19.96
CA GLN A 242 -18.09 -10.06 -20.55
C GLN A 242 -19.52 -9.61 -20.91
N LEU A 243 -20.03 -8.57 -20.24
CA LEU A 243 -21.37 -8.03 -20.48
C LEU A 243 -21.32 -6.96 -21.58
N GLY A 244 -22.30 -6.99 -22.48
CA GLY A 244 -22.40 -6.00 -23.55
C GLY A 244 -22.82 -4.64 -23.02
N ARG A 245 -22.05 -3.59 -23.28
CA ARG A 245 -22.40 -2.23 -22.79
C ARG A 245 -23.50 -1.56 -23.64
N ARG A 246 -23.50 -1.80 -24.95
CA ARG A 246 -24.44 -1.18 -25.92
C ARG A 246 -25.74 -1.95 -26.11
N THR A 247 -25.76 -3.24 -25.76
CA THR A 247 -26.92 -4.11 -25.92
C THR A 247 -27.90 -3.98 -24.76
N TYR A 248 -27.48 -3.38 -23.64
CA TYR A 248 -28.33 -3.21 -22.46
C TYR A 248 -28.91 -1.81 -22.39
N HIS A 249 -30.16 -1.75 -21.92
CA HIS A 249 -30.79 -0.50 -21.49
C HIS A 249 -31.49 -0.80 -20.16
N TYR A 250 -31.06 -0.11 -19.11
CA TYR A 250 -31.62 -0.20 -17.78
C TYR A 250 -32.67 0.89 -17.56
N MET A 251 -33.83 0.51 -17.03
CA MET A 251 -34.84 1.41 -16.53
C MET A 251 -34.94 1.24 -15.02
N LEU A 252 -34.57 2.27 -14.29
CA LEU A 252 -34.68 2.31 -12.83
C LEU A 252 -36.12 2.65 -12.48
N SER A 253 -36.86 1.68 -11.93
CA SER A 253 -38.27 1.90 -11.60
C SER A 253 -38.43 2.85 -10.41
N GLY A 254 -37.53 2.81 -9.44
CA GLY A 254 -37.56 3.68 -8.26
C GLY A 254 -37.05 5.11 -8.51
N LEU A 255 -37.26 6.01 -7.53
CA LEU A 255 -36.76 7.39 -7.52
C LEU A 255 -35.24 7.51 -7.22
N VAL A 256 -34.46 6.59 -7.77
CA VAL A 256 -33.01 6.44 -7.53
C VAL A 256 -32.19 7.57 -8.17
N MET A 257 -32.74 8.23 -9.18
CA MET A 257 -32.04 9.29 -9.92
C MET A 257 -31.87 10.59 -9.12
N ASP A 258 -32.58 10.76 -8.00
CA ASP A 258 -32.37 11.89 -7.08
C ASP A 258 -31.19 11.67 -6.11
N ASP A 259 -30.78 10.42 -5.89
CA ASP A 259 -29.63 10.12 -5.03
C ASP A 259 -28.31 10.59 -5.64
N HIS A 260 -27.27 10.72 -4.80
CA HIS A 260 -25.94 11.13 -5.24
C HIS A 260 -25.28 10.09 -6.17
N TRP A 261 -24.91 10.47 -7.38
CA TRP A 261 -24.12 9.66 -8.31
C TRP A 261 -22.66 10.15 -8.29
N GLU A 262 -21.71 9.28 -7.98
CA GLU A 262 -20.29 9.65 -7.84
C GLU A 262 -19.67 10.06 -9.20
N ASN A 263 -18.90 11.16 -9.22
CA ASN A 263 -18.27 11.70 -10.44
C ASN A 263 -17.13 10.83 -11.00
N GLU A 264 -16.58 9.90 -10.22
CA GLU A 264 -15.55 8.95 -10.68
C GLU A 264 -16.11 7.97 -11.73
N VAL A 265 -17.43 7.96 -11.90
CA VAL A 265 -18.14 6.96 -12.67
C VAL A 265 -18.53 7.48 -14.04
N THR A 266 -17.51 7.85 -14.81
CA THR A 266 -17.58 7.84 -16.29
C THR A 266 -18.08 6.49 -16.83
N GLU A 267 -18.03 5.43 -16.00
CA GLU A 267 -18.63 4.12 -16.23
C GLU A 267 -20.17 4.14 -16.33
N TYR A 268 -20.89 5.02 -15.62
CA TYR A 268 -22.36 5.01 -15.63
C TYR A 268 -22.94 5.49 -16.97
N GLY A 269 -22.16 6.27 -17.74
CA GLY A 269 -22.54 6.61 -19.11
C GLY A 269 -22.43 5.42 -20.06
N ALA A 270 -21.62 4.39 -19.76
CA ALA A 270 -21.32 3.33 -20.73
C ALA A 270 -22.52 2.49 -21.18
N VAL A 271 -23.65 2.54 -20.45
CA VAL A 271 -24.90 1.85 -20.75
C VAL A 271 -26.05 2.88 -20.70
N ASN A 272 -27.08 2.71 -21.53
CA ASN A 272 -28.25 3.59 -21.46
C ASN A 272 -29.04 3.32 -20.18
N ILE A 273 -29.20 4.35 -19.35
CA ILE A 273 -29.94 4.26 -18.10
C ILE A 273 -31.03 5.32 -18.10
N THR A 274 -32.27 4.89 -17.91
CA THR A 274 -33.43 5.75 -17.74
C THR A 274 -33.99 5.62 -16.34
N GLY A 275 -34.52 6.70 -15.78
CA GLY A 275 -35.10 6.67 -14.45
C GLY A 275 -35.91 7.91 -14.15
N PHE A 276 -36.41 7.98 -12.92
CA PHE A 276 -37.35 9.00 -12.49
C PHE A 276 -36.77 9.87 -11.37
N ARG A 277 -37.09 11.16 -11.43
CA ARG A 277 -36.78 12.15 -10.40
C ARG A 277 -38.05 12.85 -9.97
N ILE A 278 -38.19 13.08 -8.67
CA ILE A 278 -39.28 13.87 -8.10
C ILE A 278 -38.81 15.27 -7.69
N VAL A 279 -37.51 15.44 -7.43
CA VAL A 279 -36.96 16.73 -7.00
C VAL A 279 -36.44 17.53 -8.19
N ASP A 280 -37.06 18.68 -8.45
CA ASP A 280 -36.61 19.62 -9.47
C ASP A 280 -35.59 20.62 -8.90
N HIS A 281 -34.31 20.41 -9.21
CA HIS A 281 -33.22 21.29 -8.76
C HIS A 281 -33.22 22.68 -9.38
N SER A 282 -34.01 22.92 -10.43
CA SER A 282 -34.13 24.25 -11.04
C SER A 282 -34.91 25.24 -10.15
N ARG A 283 -35.84 24.70 -9.34
CA ARG A 283 -36.74 25.49 -8.49
C ARG A 283 -35.98 26.23 -7.40
N LYS A 284 -36.38 27.48 -7.15
CA LYS A 284 -35.73 28.35 -6.15
C LYS A 284 -35.81 27.76 -4.74
N ILE A 285 -36.96 27.21 -4.34
CA ILE A 285 -37.16 26.61 -3.01
C ILE A 285 -36.17 25.48 -2.73
N VAL A 286 -35.86 24.67 -3.75
CA VAL A 286 -34.91 23.57 -3.66
C VAL A 286 -33.50 24.13 -3.53
N ARG A 287 -33.11 25.12 -4.35
CA ARG A 287 -31.79 25.75 -4.26
C ARG A 287 -31.54 26.40 -2.89
N ASP A 288 -32.51 27.17 -2.39
CA ASP A 288 -32.41 27.83 -1.08
C ASP A 288 -32.29 26.79 0.05
N PHE A 289 -33.05 25.70 -0.02
CA PHE A 289 -32.97 24.58 0.92
C PHE A 289 -31.58 23.91 0.88
N MET A 290 -31.05 23.63 -0.32
CA MET A 290 -29.76 22.97 -0.49
C MET A 290 -28.60 23.83 0.02
N ASP A 291 -28.65 25.15 -0.21
CA ASP A 291 -27.69 26.10 0.34
C ASP A 291 -27.79 26.19 1.87
N GLY A 292 -29.00 26.12 2.42
CA GLY A 292 -29.22 26.05 3.86
C GLY A 292 -28.65 24.77 4.49
N LEU A 293 -28.86 23.63 3.84
CA LEU A 293 -28.36 22.33 4.31
C LEU A 293 -26.83 22.26 4.27
N ARG A 294 -26.20 22.79 3.21
CA ARG A 294 -24.73 22.90 3.08
C ARG A 294 -24.08 23.69 4.22
N ARG A 295 -24.77 24.70 4.76
CA ARG A 295 -24.25 25.49 5.89
C ARG A 295 -24.28 24.72 7.21
N MET A 296 -25.22 23.78 7.37
CA MET A 296 -25.35 22.98 8.60
C MET A 296 -24.46 21.74 8.58
N ASP A 297 -24.36 21.04 7.44
CA ASP A 297 -23.52 19.86 7.29
C ASP A 297 -22.48 20.05 6.17
N PRO A 298 -21.21 20.32 6.52
CA PRO A 298 -20.12 20.44 5.55
C PRO A 298 -19.85 19.17 4.74
N ARG A 299 -20.35 18.00 5.20
CA ARG A 299 -20.17 16.71 4.52
C ARG A 299 -21.18 16.52 3.37
N PHE A 300 -22.16 17.40 3.23
CA PHE A 300 -23.22 17.27 2.24
C PHE A 300 -22.68 17.44 0.81
N LYS A 301 -22.77 16.37 0.01
CA LYS A 301 -22.20 16.26 -1.35
C LYS A 301 -23.05 16.90 -2.46
N GLY A 302 -24.04 17.72 -2.11
CA GLY A 302 -24.71 18.62 -3.06
C GLY A 302 -25.94 18.07 -3.79
N THR A 303 -26.37 16.83 -3.55
CA THR A 303 -27.63 16.23 -4.05
C THR A 303 -28.42 15.63 -2.88
N ILE A 304 -29.75 15.58 -2.97
CA ILE A 304 -30.63 15.07 -1.91
C ILE A 304 -31.45 13.88 -2.41
N SER A 305 -31.51 12.82 -1.61
CA SER A 305 -32.33 11.65 -1.93
C SER A 305 -33.82 11.96 -1.94
N ALA A 306 -34.58 11.26 -2.78
CA ALA A 306 -36.03 11.42 -2.84
C ALA A 306 -36.69 11.17 -1.48
N GLN A 307 -36.23 10.17 -0.72
CA GLN A 307 -36.76 9.84 0.61
C GLN A 307 -36.55 10.99 1.61
N THR A 308 -35.39 11.64 1.56
CA THR A 308 -35.07 12.77 2.43
C THR A 308 -35.89 14.01 2.06
N ALA A 309 -36.10 14.26 0.77
CA ALA A 309 -36.98 15.34 0.30
C ALA A 309 -38.45 15.12 0.72
N LEU A 310 -38.95 13.89 0.58
CA LEU A 310 -40.28 13.51 1.04
C LEU A 310 -40.44 13.66 2.56
N MET A 311 -39.38 13.41 3.34
CA MET A 311 -39.42 13.59 4.79
C MET A 311 -39.55 15.07 5.17
N TYR A 312 -38.77 15.94 4.51
CA TYR A 312 -38.88 17.38 4.71
C TYR A 312 -40.29 17.89 4.40
N ASP A 313 -40.86 17.45 3.28
CA ASP A 313 -42.22 17.78 2.86
C ASP A 313 -43.27 17.22 3.84
N GLY A 314 -43.07 16.02 4.38
CA GLY A 314 -43.96 15.42 5.40
C GLY A 314 -43.99 16.25 6.69
N VAL A 315 -42.85 16.79 7.10
CA VAL A 315 -42.79 17.73 8.24
C VAL A 315 -43.57 19.01 7.94
N GLN A 316 -43.46 19.55 6.72
CA GLN A 316 -44.22 20.74 6.31
C GLN A 316 -45.73 20.51 6.29
N VAL A 317 -46.19 19.37 5.77
CA VAL A 317 -47.60 18.97 5.76
C VAL A 317 -48.15 18.92 7.19
N LEU A 318 -47.41 18.26 8.09
CA LEU A 318 -47.80 18.17 9.49
C LEU A 318 -47.87 19.55 10.15
N MET A 319 -46.89 20.41 9.88
CA MET A 319 -46.83 21.79 10.38
C MET A 319 -48.00 22.65 9.90
N ASP A 320 -48.41 22.53 8.62
CA ASP A 320 -49.57 23.23 8.09
C ASP A 320 -50.86 22.74 8.73
N ALA A 321 -51.04 21.42 8.86
CA ALA A 321 -52.22 20.83 9.50
C ALA A 321 -52.37 21.26 10.96
N LEU A 322 -51.29 21.17 11.76
CA LEU A 322 -51.29 21.61 13.16
C LEU A 322 -51.49 23.13 13.28
N GLY A 323 -50.84 23.92 12.41
CA GLY A 323 -51.01 25.37 12.36
C GLY A 323 -52.45 25.80 12.04
N ARG A 324 -53.12 25.12 11.10
CA ARG A 324 -54.54 25.34 10.78
C ARG A 324 -55.45 24.94 11.94
N LEU A 325 -55.15 23.83 12.62
CA LEU A 325 -55.92 23.40 13.79
C LEU A 325 -55.81 24.41 14.94
N MET A 326 -54.60 24.90 15.23
CA MET A 326 -54.35 25.95 16.23
C MET A 326 -55.15 27.23 15.96
N ARG A 327 -55.19 27.67 14.69
CA ARG A 327 -55.96 28.88 14.30
C ARG A 327 -57.47 28.68 14.48
N LYS A 328 -57.97 27.47 14.18
CA LYS A 328 -59.42 27.16 14.28
C LYS A 328 -59.86 26.90 15.72
N LYS A 329 -59.04 26.25 16.55
CA LYS A 329 -59.34 25.88 17.94
C LYS A 329 -58.11 26.05 18.84
N PRO A 330 -57.78 27.28 19.27
CA PRO A 330 -56.64 27.51 20.16
C PRO A 330 -56.79 26.81 21.52
N ASP A 331 -58.03 26.63 22.00
CA ASP A 331 -58.28 26.00 23.30
C ASP A 331 -58.11 24.47 23.32
N ALA A 332 -58.11 23.82 22.14
CA ALA A 332 -57.92 22.37 22.03
C ALA A 332 -56.53 21.95 22.55
N PHE A 333 -55.50 22.73 22.22
CA PHE A 333 -54.13 22.47 22.66
C PHE A 333 -53.89 22.92 24.09
N ARG A 334 -54.47 24.05 24.53
CA ARG A 334 -54.36 24.51 25.92
C ARG A 334 -54.94 23.54 26.93
N THR A 335 -56.04 22.87 26.59
CA THR A 335 -56.69 21.92 27.50
C THR A 335 -55.91 20.60 27.56
N ALA A 336 -55.39 20.11 26.42
CA ALA A 336 -54.51 18.94 26.37
C ALA A 336 -53.17 19.20 27.09
N LEU A 337 -52.56 20.37 26.88
CA LEU A 337 -51.28 20.77 27.48
C LEU A 337 -51.42 21.07 28.99
N ARG A 338 -52.52 21.69 29.44
CA ARG A 338 -52.81 21.89 30.87
C ARG A 338 -53.12 20.58 31.59
N ARG A 339 -53.80 19.62 30.95
CA ARG A 339 -53.98 18.26 31.50
C ARG A 339 -52.63 17.54 31.65
N ALA A 340 -51.75 17.63 30.65
CA ALA A 340 -50.40 17.08 30.72
C ALA A 340 -49.53 17.72 31.82
N ALA A 341 -49.66 19.03 32.03
CA ALA A 341 -48.86 19.77 33.01
C ALA A 341 -49.42 19.75 34.45
N ALA A 342 -50.72 19.58 34.65
CA ALA A 342 -51.35 19.70 35.98
C ALA A 342 -51.42 18.39 36.78
N GLN A 343 -51.22 17.22 36.16
CA GLN A 343 -51.33 15.92 36.83
C GLN A 343 -50.38 14.88 36.23
N ALA A 344 -49.16 14.81 36.79
CA ALA A 344 -48.21 13.73 36.51
C ALA A 344 -48.73 12.33 36.92
N ASN A 345 -49.84 12.23 37.66
CA ASN A 345 -50.39 10.97 38.16
C ASN A 345 -51.79 10.59 37.65
N LEU A 346 -52.43 11.37 36.76
CA LEU A 346 -53.81 11.06 36.33
C LEU A 346 -54.20 11.54 34.92
N THR A 347 -53.25 11.73 34.01
CA THR A 347 -53.62 11.89 32.60
C THR A 347 -53.95 10.52 32.02
N LYS A 348 -55.11 10.40 31.37
CA LYS A 348 -55.39 9.32 30.40
C LYS A 348 -54.51 9.55 29.17
N VAL A 349 -53.22 9.37 29.37
CA VAL A 349 -52.26 9.01 28.35
C VAL A 349 -52.80 7.78 27.62
N ILE A 350 -52.66 7.72 26.29
CA ILE A 350 -53.18 6.60 25.49
C ILE A 350 -52.46 5.33 25.96
N ASP A 351 -53.17 4.50 26.72
CA ASP A 351 -52.67 3.21 27.21
C ASP A 351 -52.91 2.15 26.13
N CYS A 352 -51.81 1.56 25.66
CA CYS A 352 -51.85 0.47 24.70
C CYS A 352 -52.34 -0.86 25.29
N ASN A 353 -52.30 -1.03 26.62
CA ASN A 353 -52.68 -2.28 27.28
C ASN A 353 -53.83 -2.05 28.25
N PRO A 354 -55.05 -1.78 27.74
CA PRO A 354 -56.21 -1.59 28.60
C PRO A 354 -56.63 -2.96 29.14
N SER A 355 -56.00 -3.37 30.23
CA SER A 355 -56.13 -4.72 30.81
C SER A 355 -57.58 -5.12 31.17
N LYS A 356 -58.54 -4.18 31.20
CA LYS A 356 -60.00 -4.43 31.35
C LYS A 356 -60.95 -3.39 30.69
N SER A 357 -60.50 -2.48 29.83
CA SER A 357 -61.33 -1.37 29.30
C SER A 357 -61.33 -1.28 27.76
N TRP A 358 -62.38 -0.67 27.18
CA TRP A 358 -62.39 -0.31 25.76
C TRP A 358 -61.27 0.68 25.43
N VAL A 359 -60.68 0.57 24.23
CA VAL A 359 -59.63 1.47 23.74
C VAL A 359 -60.19 2.89 23.59
N VAL A 360 -59.53 3.87 24.21
CA VAL A 360 -59.91 5.28 24.08
C VAL A 360 -59.13 5.90 22.92
N PRO A 361 -59.80 6.28 21.81
CA PRO A 361 -59.12 6.92 20.68
C PRO A 361 -58.67 8.34 21.01
N PHE A 362 -57.70 8.86 20.26
CA PHE A 362 -57.19 10.21 20.44
C PHE A 362 -58.23 11.27 20.08
N GLU A 363 -58.59 12.14 21.05
CA GLU A 363 -59.67 13.14 20.93
C GLU A 363 -59.55 14.10 19.72
N HIS A 364 -58.34 14.29 19.19
CA HIS A 364 -58.04 15.22 18.10
C HIS A 364 -57.54 14.53 16.83
N GLY A 365 -57.37 13.21 16.86
CA GLY A 365 -56.77 12.42 15.79
C GLY A 365 -57.49 12.53 14.45
N ASP A 366 -58.80 12.29 14.44
CA ASP A 366 -59.65 12.42 13.26
C ASP A 366 -59.63 13.83 12.66
N LYS A 367 -59.64 14.87 13.51
CA LYS A 367 -59.59 16.27 13.04
C LYS A 367 -58.24 16.60 12.38
N ILE A 368 -57.14 16.15 12.98
CA ILE A 368 -55.79 16.36 12.43
C ILE A 368 -55.66 15.60 11.10
N SER A 369 -56.09 14.35 11.05
CA SER A 369 -56.01 13.50 9.86
C SER A 369 -56.78 14.12 8.68
N ARG A 370 -58.00 14.64 8.92
CA ARG A 370 -58.76 15.38 7.89
C ARG A 370 -58.08 16.68 7.45
N LEU A 371 -57.36 17.36 8.34
CA LEU A 371 -56.61 18.56 7.98
C LEU A 371 -55.39 18.21 7.13
N ILE A 372 -54.69 17.11 7.43
CA ILE A 372 -53.60 16.57 6.63
C ILE A 372 -54.10 16.27 5.21
N LYS A 373 -55.20 15.53 5.06
CA LYS A 373 -55.75 15.22 3.73
C LYS A 373 -56.26 16.44 2.94
N LYS A 374 -56.58 17.55 3.64
CA LYS A 374 -56.97 18.84 3.03
C LYS A 374 -55.80 19.83 2.85
N THR A 375 -54.57 19.37 3.02
CA THR A 375 -53.39 20.20 2.73
C THR A 375 -53.23 20.35 1.23
N ASP A 376 -52.86 21.56 0.83
CA ASP A 376 -52.52 21.94 -0.53
C ASP A 376 -51.37 22.94 -0.40
N ILE A 377 -50.14 22.43 -0.51
CA ILE A 377 -48.91 23.18 -0.27
C ILE A 377 -47.86 22.83 -1.32
N GLU A 378 -46.92 23.73 -1.52
CA GLU A 378 -45.80 23.54 -2.43
C GLU A 378 -44.51 23.24 -1.64
N GLY A 379 -43.97 22.03 -1.80
CA GLY A 379 -42.77 21.54 -1.12
C GLY A 379 -41.56 21.39 -2.07
N LEU A 380 -40.55 20.65 -1.61
CA LEU A 380 -39.38 20.30 -2.41
C LEU A 380 -39.74 19.39 -3.59
N THR A 381 -40.68 18.46 -3.38
CA THR A 381 -41.16 17.52 -4.39
C THR A 381 -42.27 18.08 -5.29
N GLY A 382 -42.49 19.39 -5.29
CA GLY A 382 -43.53 20.06 -6.07
C GLY A 382 -44.84 20.26 -5.29
N ASN A 383 -45.96 20.19 -6.00
CA ASN A 383 -47.28 20.33 -5.39
C ASN A 383 -47.64 19.10 -4.54
N ILE A 384 -48.20 19.31 -3.36
CA ILE A 384 -48.57 18.27 -2.41
C ILE A 384 -50.07 18.42 -2.10
N SER A 385 -50.85 17.46 -2.60
CA SER A 385 -52.30 17.35 -2.37
C SER A 385 -52.67 15.88 -2.20
N PHE A 386 -53.67 15.58 -1.38
CA PHE A 386 -54.09 14.19 -1.06
C PHE A 386 -55.53 13.91 -1.42
N ASP A 387 -55.81 12.68 -1.88
CA ASP A 387 -57.16 12.17 -2.08
C ASP A 387 -57.86 11.88 -0.73
N GLU A 388 -59.10 11.39 -0.76
CA GLU A 388 -59.86 11.09 0.47
C GLU A 388 -59.26 9.88 1.22
N GLU A 389 -58.62 8.99 0.48
CA GLU A 389 -57.93 7.80 0.95
C GLU A 389 -56.61 8.15 1.66
N GLY A 390 -55.93 9.24 1.28
CA GLY A 390 -54.64 9.67 1.81
C GLY A 390 -53.45 9.42 0.88
N HIS A 391 -53.68 9.11 -0.39
CA HIS A 391 -52.66 9.05 -1.44
C HIS A 391 -52.45 10.41 -2.07
N ARG A 392 -51.20 10.66 -2.49
CA ARG A 392 -50.82 11.90 -3.14
C ARG A 392 -51.25 11.91 -4.61
N TYR A 393 -51.92 12.99 -5.04
CA TYR A 393 -52.29 13.24 -6.43
C TYR A 393 -51.78 14.61 -6.89
N ASN A 394 -51.87 14.90 -8.18
CA ASN A 394 -51.44 16.14 -8.82
C ASN A 394 -49.94 16.43 -8.62
N PHE A 395 -49.10 15.42 -8.86
CA PHE A 395 -47.64 15.49 -8.75
C PHE A 395 -46.97 15.35 -10.12
N THR A 396 -45.72 15.80 -10.20
CA THR A 396 -44.92 15.80 -11.43
C THR A 396 -43.64 15.01 -11.23
N LEU A 397 -43.30 14.16 -12.20
CA LEU A 397 -42.03 13.44 -12.25
C LEU A 397 -41.23 13.88 -13.47
N GLN A 398 -39.92 14.00 -13.32
CA GLN A 398 -39.01 14.18 -14.44
C GLN A 398 -38.50 12.80 -14.88
N VAL A 399 -38.64 12.52 -16.17
CA VAL A 399 -37.98 11.36 -16.79
C VAL A 399 -36.60 11.81 -17.21
N VAL A 400 -35.58 11.15 -16.67
CA VAL A 400 -34.18 11.45 -16.95
C VAL A 400 -33.49 10.27 -17.58
N GLU A 401 -32.58 10.58 -18.49
CA GLU A 401 -31.73 9.61 -19.18
C GLU A 401 -30.26 9.95 -18.92
N MET A 402 -29.44 8.92 -18.77
CA MET A 402 -27.99 9.00 -18.73
C MET A 402 -27.45 8.11 -19.84
N THR A 403 -26.63 8.71 -20.71
CA THR A 403 -26.07 8.06 -21.91
C THR A 403 -24.54 8.17 -21.91
N VAL A 404 -23.89 7.51 -22.87
CA VAL A 404 -22.41 7.43 -22.97
C VAL A 404 -21.74 8.79 -23.14
N GLU A 405 -22.47 9.77 -23.69
CA GLU A 405 -21.92 11.06 -24.13
C GLU A 405 -22.52 12.26 -23.38
N SER A 406 -23.50 12.03 -22.50
CA SER A 406 -24.22 13.10 -21.81
C SER A 406 -24.28 12.90 -20.30
N ALA A 407 -24.29 14.01 -19.58
CA ALA A 407 -24.70 13.99 -18.18
C ALA A 407 -26.15 13.53 -18.06
N MET A 408 -26.64 13.33 -16.83
CA MET A 408 -28.06 13.11 -16.58
C MET A 408 -28.89 14.25 -17.21
N ILE A 409 -29.64 13.92 -18.25
CA ILE A 409 -30.46 14.85 -19.02
C ILE A 409 -31.94 14.57 -18.76
N GLN A 410 -32.74 15.63 -18.71
CA GLN A 410 -34.19 15.49 -18.67
C GLN A 410 -34.73 15.29 -20.10
N VAL A 411 -35.47 14.20 -20.31
CA VAL A 411 -36.07 13.83 -21.60
C VAL A 411 -37.58 14.04 -21.61
N GLY A 412 -38.21 14.14 -20.44
CA GLY A 412 -39.64 14.38 -20.34
C GLY A 412 -40.12 14.75 -18.93
N THR A 413 -41.38 15.14 -18.86
CA THR A 413 -42.14 15.36 -17.64
C THR A 413 -43.37 14.47 -17.66
N TRP A 414 -43.56 13.68 -16.61
CA TRP A 414 -44.74 12.85 -16.43
C TRP A 414 -45.64 13.46 -15.36
N THR A 415 -46.94 13.49 -15.62
CA THR A 415 -47.96 13.95 -14.66
C THR A 415 -49.07 12.92 -14.56
N ASP A 416 -49.70 12.83 -13.39
CA ASP A 416 -50.81 11.91 -13.13
C ASP A 416 -52.03 12.13 -14.05
N LYS A 417 -52.29 13.38 -14.45
CA LYS A 417 -53.43 13.76 -15.30
C LYS A 417 -53.15 13.67 -16.80
N GLN A 418 -51.95 14.08 -17.25
CA GLN A 418 -51.64 14.22 -18.68
C GLN A 418 -50.74 13.09 -19.22
N GLY A 419 -50.18 12.26 -18.34
CA GLY A 419 -49.22 11.23 -18.72
C GLY A 419 -47.85 11.80 -19.07
N LEU A 420 -47.10 11.10 -19.93
CA LEU A 420 -45.76 11.50 -20.35
C LEU A 420 -45.80 12.61 -21.40
N THR A 421 -45.15 13.73 -21.10
CA THR A 421 -44.92 14.85 -22.03
C THR A 421 -43.42 14.96 -22.30
N LEU A 422 -43.05 15.03 -23.58
CA LEU A 422 -41.64 15.08 -23.98
C LEU A 422 -41.12 16.51 -23.89
N VAL A 423 -39.92 16.66 -23.33
CA VAL A 423 -39.21 17.94 -23.25
C VAL A 423 -37.99 17.80 -24.14
N SER A 424 -37.72 18.80 -25.00
CA SER A 424 -36.53 18.78 -25.84
C SER A 424 -35.27 18.72 -24.96
N PRO A 425 -34.51 17.61 -24.97
CA PRO A 425 -33.36 17.47 -24.09
C PRO A 425 -32.29 18.47 -24.50
N LYS A 426 -31.84 19.30 -23.54
CA LYS A 426 -30.61 20.07 -23.71
C LYS A 426 -29.45 19.15 -23.41
N TYR A 427 -28.92 18.50 -24.44
CA TYR A 427 -27.71 17.69 -24.32
C TYR A 427 -26.56 18.60 -23.89
N ILE A 428 -26.26 18.60 -22.59
CA ILE A 428 -24.96 19.02 -22.12
C ILE A 428 -24.07 17.83 -22.46
N GLN A 429 -23.35 17.93 -23.58
CA GLN A 429 -22.27 17.00 -23.83
C GLN A 429 -21.34 17.11 -22.63
N LEU A 430 -21.19 16.03 -21.88
CA LEU A 430 -20.08 15.91 -20.97
C LEU A 430 -18.88 16.02 -21.87
N HIS A 431 -18.22 17.17 -21.82
CA HIS A 431 -16.93 17.30 -22.47
C HIS A 431 -16.10 16.20 -21.82
N SER A 432 -15.82 15.14 -22.57
CA SER A 432 -14.59 14.41 -22.39
C SER A 432 -13.48 15.47 -22.26
N PRO A 433 -12.47 15.28 -21.41
CA PRO A 433 -11.37 16.23 -21.23
C PRO A 433 -10.45 16.27 -22.48
N SER A 434 -11.06 16.40 -23.66
CA SER A 434 -10.51 16.41 -24.99
C SER A 434 -11.21 17.44 -25.89
N SER A 435 -11.85 18.49 -25.36
CA SER A 435 -11.98 19.74 -26.13
C SER A 435 -10.64 20.49 -26.08
N LEU A 436 -9.60 19.78 -26.52
CA LEU A 436 -8.30 20.34 -26.83
C LEU A 436 -8.50 21.18 -28.08
N ASP A 437 -8.33 22.49 -27.98
CA ASP A 437 -8.46 23.39 -29.12
C ASP A 437 -7.42 23.00 -30.20
N PRO A 438 -7.82 22.43 -31.35
CA PRO A 438 -6.86 22.01 -32.38
C PRO A 438 -6.16 23.21 -33.05
N ASN A 439 -6.69 24.42 -32.85
CA ASN A 439 -6.15 25.66 -33.38
C ASN A 439 -5.17 26.37 -32.44
N LYS A 440 -5.06 25.94 -31.17
CA LYS A 440 -4.09 26.52 -30.23
C LYS A 440 -2.74 25.82 -30.39
N THR A 441 -1.67 26.60 -30.53
CA THR A 441 -0.29 26.09 -30.42
C THR A 441 0.15 26.20 -28.96
N TYR A 442 0.42 25.06 -28.33
CA TYR A 442 0.86 24.99 -26.93
C TYR A 442 2.35 25.28 -26.79
N ILE A 443 2.71 26.14 -25.84
CA ILE A 443 4.11 26.50 -25.59
C ILE A 443 4.70 25.51 -24.58
N VAL A 444 5.72 24.77 -24.99
CA VAL A 444 6.40 23.75 -24.18
C VAL A 444 7.76 24.26 -23.75
N THR A 445 7.96 24.48 -22.45
CA THR A 445 9.28 24.89 -21.92
C THR A 445 10.14 23.66 -21.59
N THR A 446 11.45 23.74 -21.86
CA THR A 446 12.41 22.65 -21.66
C THR A 446 13.81 23.17 -21.32
N ILE A 447 14.70 22.28 -20.91
CA ILE A 447 16.10 22.56 -20.53
C ILE A 447 17.04 21.63 -21.29
N LEU A 448 18.24 22.10 -21.66
CA LEU A 448 19.25 21.27 -22.32
C LEU A 448 19.91 20.34 -21.30
N GLN A 449 19.73 19.03 -21.48
CA GLN A 449 20.32 18.00 -20.64
C GLN A 449 20.37 16.67 -21.41
N GLU A 450 21.54 16.11 -21.64
CA GLU A 450 21.73 14.80 -22.28
C GLU A 450 21.30 13.67 -21.32
N PRO A 451 20.63 12.57 -21.75
CA PRO A 451 20.04 12.24 -23.08
C PRO A 451 18.72 12.93 -23.44
N TYR A 452 18.16 13.71 -22.52
CA TYR A 452 16.75 14.10 -22.54
C TYR A 452 16.42 15.15 -23.61
N MET A 453 17.27 16.18 -23.75
CA MET A 453 17.11 17.25 -24.72
C MET A 453 18.49 17.80 -25.11
N MET A 454 18.79 17.78 -26.40
CA MET A 454 20.10 18.08 -27.00
C MET A 454 19.91 18.97 -28.22
N GLN A 455 20.88 19.84 -28.47
CA GLN A 455 20.90 20.66 -29.68
C GLN A 455 21.72 19.95 -30.76
N LYS A 456 21.19 19.86 -31.99
CA LYS A 456 21.94 19.36 -33.14
C LYS A 456 23.07 20.33 -33.46
N HIS A 457 24.25 19.80 -33.76
CA HIS A 457 25.35 20.61 -34.28
C HIS A 457 24.96 21.17 -35.66
N GLU A 458 25.16 22.47 -35.88
CA GLU A 458 24.65 23.19 -37.05
C GLU A 458 25.14 22.58 -38.37
N THR A 459 24.20 22.06 -39.17
CA THR A 459 24.41 21.89 -40.61
C THR A 459 23.91 23.17 -41.28
N ILE A 460 24.79 23.84 -42.03
CA ILE A 460 24.52 25.10 -42.72
C ILE A 460 23.32 24.93 -43.65
N GLY A 461 22.15 25.38 -43.20
CA GLY A 461 20.89 25.33 -43.95
C GLY A 461 19.73 25.80 -43.08
N TYR A 462 18.94 26.74 -43.60
CA TYR A 462 17.76 27.34 -42.94
C TYR A 462 16.77 26.26 -42.48
N SER A 463 16.94 25.77 -41.24
CA SER A 463 15.98 24.90 -40.56
C SER A 463 15.29 25.68 -39.46
N ARG A 464 13.97 25.50 -39.33
CA ARG A 464 13.13 26.13 -38.30
C ARG A 464 13.69 25.80 -36.91
N LYS A 465 13.66 26.74 -35.95
CA LYS A 465 14.23 26.57 -34.58
C LYS A 465 13.80 25.27 -33.87
N GLU A 466 12.63 24.71 -34.22
CA GLU A 466 12.08 23.47 -33.66
C GLU A 466 12.82 22.19 -34.11
N ASP A 467 13.43 22.20 -35.30
CA ASP A 467 14.16 21.05 -35.88
C ASP A 467 15.59 20.90 -35.35
N GLN A 468 16.03 21.89 -34.56
CA GLN A 468 17.37 21.96 -33.97
C GLN A 468 17.47 21.17 -32.66
N LEU A 469 16.35 20.89 -31.99
CA LEU A 469 16.33 20.09 -30.76
C LEU A 469 16.06 18.62 -31.08
N HIS A 470 16.71 17.72 -30.35
CA HIS A 470 16.49 16.27 -30.38
C HIS A 470 16.78 15.64 -29.02
N GLY A 471 16.19 14.48 -28.70
CA GLY A 471 16.39 13.81 -27.42
C GLY A 471 15.17 13.02 -26.96
N PHE A 472 15.30 12.30 -25.84
CA PHE A 472 14.23 11.46 -25.31
C PHE A 472 12.94 12.23 -25.02
N CYS A 473 13.03 13.41 -24.40
CA CYS A 473 11.85 14.23 -24.06
C CYS A 473 11.15 14.79 -25.29
N LYS A 474 11.89 15.09 -26.37
CA LYS A 474 11.31 15.52 -27.65
C LYS A 474 10.55 14.37 -28.29
N ASP A 475 11.20 13.21 -28.50
CA ASP A 475 10.55 12.03 -29.12
C ASP A 475 9.30 11.60 -28.32
N LEU A 476 9.38 11.63 -26.99
CA LEU A 476 8.26 11.34 -26.10
C LEU A 476 7.09 12.29 -26.37
N PHE A 477 7.35 13.60 -26.39
CA PHE A 477 6.30 14.59 -26.56
C PHE A 477 5.74 14.62 -27.99
N ASP A 478 6.56 14.35 -29.01
CA ASP A 478 6.11 14.21 -30.40
C ASP A 478 5.06 13.09 -30.54
N ILE A 479 5.25 11.97 -29.84
CA ILE A 479 4.28 10.87 -29.81
C ILE A 479 3.00 11.27 -29.05
N ILE A 480 3.14 11.96 -27.91
CA ILE A 480 1.99 12.45 -27.13
C ILE A 480 1.18 13.44 -27.98
N ALA A 481 1.85 14.41 -28.61
CA ALA A 481 1.22 15.42 -29.45
C ALA A 481 0.50 14.79 -30.66
N LYS A 482 1.08 13.76 -31.27
CA LYS A 482 0.46 13.01 -32.36
C LYS A 482 -0.80 12.25 -31.93
N ARG A 483 -0.80 11.66 -30.71
CA ARG A 483 -1.98 10.98 -30.14
C ARG A 483 -3.10 11.97 -29.81
N LEU A 484 -2.73 13.11 -29.24
CA LEU A 484 -3.66 14.16 -28.83
C LEU A 484 -4.09 15.10 -29.97
N LYS A 485 -3.43 15.01 -31.14
CA LYS A 485 -3.62 15.87 -32.32
C LYS A 485 -3.48 17.37 -32.00
N ILE A 486 -2.51 17.72 -31.15
CA ILE A 486 -2.23 19.10 -30.74
C ILE A 486 -1.03 19.70 -31.49
N LYS A 487 -1.02 21.02 -31.67
CA LYS A 487 0.14 21.78 -32.17
C LYS A 487 0.94 22.29 -30.99
N TYR A 488 2.27 22.27 -31.07
CA TYR A 488 3.14 22.75 -30.00
C TYR A 488 4.40 23.41 -30.55
N GLU A 489 5.04 24.25 -29.72
CA GLU A 489 6.33 24.89 -29.97
C GLU A 489 7.22 24.68 -28.74
N PHE A 490 8.44 24.14 -28.92
CA PHE A 490 9.42 24.02 -27.84
C PHE A 490 10.19 25.34 -27.64
N ARG A 491 10.32 25.77 -26.38
CA ARG A 491 11.13 26.91 -25.96
C ARG A 491 12.11 26.49 -24.87
N LEU A 492 13.34 26.98 -24.97
CA LEU A 492 14.33 26.81 -23.90
C LEU A 492 14.03 27.79 -22.77
N VAL A 493 14.12 27.31 -21.53
CA VAL A 493 13.96 28.13 -20.32
C VAL A 493 14.98 29.27 -20.30
N ARG A 494 14.53 30.49 -19.97
CA ARG A 494 15.39 31.68 -20.03
C ARG A 494 16.59 31.63 -19.09
N GLU A 495 16.38 31.08 -17.89
CA GLU A 495 17.38 31.09 -16.82
C GLU A 495 18.27 29.84 -16.81
N ASN A 496 18.11 28.91 -17.78
CA ASN A 496 18.76 27.59 -17.82
C ASN A 496 18.75 26.85 -16.47
N LYS A 497 17.69 27.05 -15.68
CA LYS A 497 17.48 26.49 -14.34
C LYS A 497 16.15 25.75 -14.30
N ILE A 498 16.09 24.66 -13.52
CA ILE A 498 14.87 23.88 -13.31
C ILE A 498 13.90 24.63 -12.38
N GLY A 499 14.45 25.28 -11.35
CA GLY A 499 13.73 26.06 -10.37
C GLY A 499 14.10 25.65 -8.95
N SER A 500 14.67 26.61 -8.22
CA SER A 500 14.96 26.51 -6.79
C SER A 500 14.28 27.67 -6.05
N ASN A 501 13.94 27.40 -4.79
CA ASN A 501 13.40 28.41 -3.89
C ASN A 501 14.59 29.23 -3.36
N SER A 502 14.83 30.40 -3.95
CA SER A 502 15.72 31.38 -3.33
C SER A 502 15.03 31.93 -2.07
N ASN A 503 15.80 32.46 -1.09
CA ASN A 503 15.33 32.94 0.22
C ASN A 503 14.21 34.02 0.20
N THR A 504 13.63 34.36 -0.95
CA THR A 504 12.65 35.42 -1.20
C THR A 504 11.26 34.90 -1.65
N ASP A 505 10.92 33.63 -1.43
CA ASP A 505 9.64 32.97 -1.81
C ASP A 505 9.31 32.99 -3.33
N ALA A 506 10.24 33.46 -4.16
CA ALA A 506 10.08 33.54 -5.61
C ALA A 506 10.78 32.37 -6.31
N TRP A 507 9.99 31.50 -6.93
CA TRP A 507 10.50 30.37 -7.73
C TRP A 507 11.09 30.86 -9.06
N SER A 508 12.23 30.30 -9.42
CA SER A 508 12.99 30.57 -10.67
C SER A 508 12.83 29.43 -11.69
N GLY A 509 13.32 29.60 -12.92
CA GLY A 509 13.40 28.51 -13.92
C GLY A 509 12.08 27.96 -14.49
N LEU A 510 12.09 26.67 -14.87
CA LEU A 510 10.96 25.97 -15.54
C LEU A 510 9.65 26.05 -14.75
N ILE A 511 9.71 25.87 -13.44
CA ILE A 511 8.52 25.95 -12.57
C ILE A 511 7.93 27.36 -12.59
N SER A 512 8.77 28.40 -12.60
CA SER A 512 8.34 29.81 -12.66
C SER A 512 7.56 30.10 -13.95
N GLU A 513 8.05 29.64 -15.10
CA GLU A 513 7.42 29.88 -16.41
C GLU A 513 6.04 29.20 -16.51
N VAL A 514 5.88 28.01 -15.93
CA VAL A 514 4.58 27.31 -15.88
C VAL A 514 3.61 27.97 -14.89
N VAL A 515 4.09 28.37 -13.71
CA VAL A 515 3.25 29.05 -12.70
C VAL A 515 2.77 30.41 -13.21
N LYS A 516 3.64 31.16 -13.90
CA LYS A 516 3.32 32.45 -14.53
C LYS A 516 2.50 32.31 -15.82
N LYS A 517 2.26 31.08 -16.30
CA LYS A 517 1.60 30.77 -17.58
C LYS A 517 2.31 31.39 -18.79
N GLU A 518 3.63 31.59 -18.70
CA GLU A 518 4.48 31.92 -19.85
C GLU A 518 4.70 30.70 -20.76
N ALA A 519 4.64 29.51 -20.17
CA ALA A 519 4.56 28.22 -20.85
C ALA A 519 3.29 27.46 -20.45
N ASP A 520 2.67 26.75 -21.39
CA ASP A 520 1.47 25.94 -21.13
C ASP A 520 1.82 24.61 -20.43
N LEU A 521 3.03 24.10 -20.66
CA LEU A 521 3.55 22.90 -20.00
C LEU A 521 5.10 22.88 -20.01
N ALA A 522 5.70 22.10 -19.10
CA ALA A 522 7.14 21.86 -19.05
C ALA A 522 7.46 20.38 -19.26
N VAL A 523 8.27 20.09 -20.29
CA VAL A 523 8.76 18.74 -20.59
C VAL A 523 10.28 18.71 -20.44
N ALA A 524 10.73 18.11 -19.35
CA ALA A 524 12.12 18.00 -18.95
C ALA A 524 12.28 16.80 -18.00
N PRO A 525 13.51 16.36 -17.65
CA PRO A 525 13.75 15.44 -16.54
C PRO A 525 13.46 16.14 -15.19
N LEU A 526 12.20 16.50 -14.96
CA LEU A 526 11.73 17.24 -13.81
C LEU A 526 11.24 16.28 -12.72
N ALA A 527 12.00 16.20 -11.63
CA ALA A 527 11.67 15.34 -10.50
C ALA A 527 10.44 15.87 -9.75
N VAL A 528 9.48 14.98 -9.48
CA VAL A 528 8.29 15.27 -8.67
C VAL A 528 8.71 15.41 -7.20
N THR A 529 8.50 16.60 -6.63
CA THR A 529 8.73 16.90 -5.21
C THR A 529 7.50 17.56 -4.61
N ILE A 530 7.31 17.38 -3.29
CA ILE A 530 6.16 17.93 -2.55
C ILE A 530 6.08 19.46 -2.68
N GLU A 531 7.23 20.14 -2.71
CA GLU A 531 7.28 21.60 -2.85
C GLU A 531 6.81 22.07 -4.22
N ARG A 532 7.16 21.34 -5.29
CA ARG A 532 6.76 21.67 -6.66
C ARG A 532 5.29 21.32 -6.92
N GLU A 533 4.80 20.21 -6.37
CA GLU A 533 3.40 19.76 -6.51
C GLU A 533 2.40 20.73 -5.84
N LYS A 534 2.86 21.50 -4.84
CA LYS A 534 2.05 22.60 -4.28
C LYS A 534 1.80 23.74 -5.28
N LEU A 535 2.65 23.91 -6.30
CA LEU A 535 2.62 25.04 -7.23
C LEU A 535 2.11 24.68 -8.62
N VAL A 536 2.46 23.48 -9.10
CA VAL A 536 2.10 22.96 -10.42
C VAL A 536 1.47 21.59 -10.29
N ASP A 537 0.63 21.23 -11.26
CA ASP A 537 0.10 19.87 -11.37
C ASP A 537 1.05 19.03 -12.21
N PHE A 538 1.42 17.85 -11.69
CA PHE A 538 2.22 16.88 -12.43
C PHE A 538 1.36 15.86 -13.16
N SER A 539 1.89 15.33 -14.26
CA SER A 539 1.37 14.13 -14.90
C SER A 539 1.76 12.87 -14.12
N GLU A 540 1.20 11.73 -14.51
CA GLU A 540 1.77 10.42 -14.17
C GLU A 540 3.26 10.38 -14.57
N PRO A 541 4.15 9.83 -13.71
CA PRO A 541 5.57 9.74 -14.02
C PRO A 541 5.82 8.91 -15.27
N PHE A 542 6.48 9.51 -16.26
CA PHE A 542 6.84 8.84 -17.50
C PHE A 542 8.11 7.99 -17.35
N LEU A 543 9.03 8.36 -16.45
CA LEU A 543 10.28 7.64 -16.22
C LEU A 543 10.62 7.62 -14.73
N SER A 544 10.90 6.43 -14.20
CA SER A 544 11.38 6.23 -12.84
C SER A 544 12.82 5.73 -12.91
N ILE A 545 13.77 6.50 -12.37
CA ILE A 545 15.19 6.15 -12.34
C ILE A 545 15.66 5.93 -10.91
N ASP A 546 16.48 4.90 -10.75
CA ASP A 546 17.23 4.60 -9.56
C ASP A 546 18.60 5.27 -9.61
N ASN A 547 18.77 6.38 -8.91
CA ASN A 547 20.00 7.15 -8.97
C ASN A 547 21.05 6.55 -8.00
N PRO A 548 22.22 6.06 -8.47
CA PRO A 548 23.22 5.44 -7.60
C PRO A 548 24.02 6.48 -6.83
N VAL A 549 24.15 6.32 -5.51
CA VAL A 549 25.10 7.08 -4.69
C VAL A 549 26.50 6.53 -4.92
N VAL A 550 27.43 7.37 -5.39
CA VAL A 550 28.83 6.97 -5.57
C VAL A 550 29.55 7.04 -4.23
N LEU A 551 29.91 5.89 -3.65
CA LEU A 551 30.92 5.83 -2.60
C LEU A 551 32.25 5.36 -3.18
N THR A 552 33.29 6.17 -3.02
CA THR A 552 34.67 5.76 -3.27
C THR A 552 35.09 4.77 -2.21
N ARG A 553 35.42 3.53 -2.61
CA ARG A 553 36.04 2.57 -1.70
C ARG A 553 37.46 3.01 -1.38
N ALA A 554 37.89 2.85 -0.12
CA ALA A 554 39.32 2.84 0.17
C ALA A 554 39.98 1.68 -0.61
N PRO A 555 41.19 1.85 -1.17
CA PRO A 555 41.87 0.80 -1.91
C PRO A 555 41.94 -0.46 -1.04
N LYS A 556 41.61 -1.63 -1.61
CA LYS A 556 41.81 -2.93 -0.95
C LYS A 556 43.27 -2.95 -0.49
N GLN A 557 43.48 -2.96 0.83
CA GLN A 557 44.82 -3.11 1.40
C GLN A 557 45.41 -4.38 0.79
N LEU A 558 46.58 -4.24 0.15
CA LEU A 558 47.29 -5.34 -0.51
C LEU A 558 47.31 -6.55 0.43
N ALA A 559 46.96 -7.72 -0.11
CA ALA A 559 46.79 -8.96 0.64
C ALA A 559 47.89 -9.13 1.69
N ASP A 560 47.47 -9.20 2.96
CA ASP A 560 48.37 -9.31 4.09
C ASP A 560 49.10 -10.66 4.01
N THR A 561 50.43 -10.61 3.81
CA THR A 561 51.31 -11.77 3.60
C THR A 561 51.16 -12.85 4.68
N PHE A 562 50.73 -12.47 5.90
CA PHE A 562 50.52 -13.39 7.04
C PHE A 562 49.06 -13.76 7.28
N SER A 563 48.20 -13.72 6.24
CA SER A 563 46.78 -14.05 6.38
C SER A 563 46.51 -15.45 6.96
N PHE A 564 47.42 -16.41 6.80
CA PHE A 564 47.29 -17.76 7.37
C PHE A 564 47.32 -17.79 8.91
N LEU A 565 47.80 -16.74 9.60
CA LEU A 565 47.76 -16.66 11.07
C LEU A 565 46.42 -16.16 11.62
N LYS A 566 45.59 -15.50 10.79
CA LYS A 566 44.30 -14.89 11.19
C LYS A 566 43.19 -15.86 11.62
N PRO A 567 43.11 -17.13 11.18
CA PRO A 567 42.07 -18.06 11.61
C PRO A 567 42.03 -18.35 13.12
N LEU A 568 43.14 -18.09 13.82
CA LEU A 568 43.22 -18.15 15.28
C LEU A 568 43.64 -16.78 15.81
N SER A 569 43.09 -16.39 16.95
CA SER A 569 43.44 -15.12 17.58
C SER A 569 44.87 -15.16 18.14
N LYS A 570 45.49 -13.99 18.32
CA LYS A 570 46.88 -13.88 18.79
C LYS A 570 47.04 -14.45 20.20
N GLU A 571 45.99 -14.36 21.01
CA GLU A 571 45.92 -14.89 22.37
C GLU A 571 46.03 -16.43 22.36
N ILE A 572 45.31 -17.10 21.44
CA ILE A 572 45.36 -18.56 21.31
C ILE A 572 46.77 -19.00 20.89
N TRP A 573 47.41 -18.30 19.95
CA TRP A 573 48.78 -18.60 19.55
C TRP A 573 49.77 -18.53 20.71
N LEU A 574 49.64 -17.52 21.58
CA LEU A 574 50.46 -17.42 22.79
C LEU A 574 50.17 -18.59 23.75
N CYS A 575 48.90 -18.96 23.95
CA CYS A 575 48.54 -20.12 24.77
C CYS A 575 49.13 -21.44 24.23
N ILE A 576 49.19 -21.62 22.90
CA ILE A 576 49.81 -22.81 22.28
C ILE A 576 51.29 -22.88 22.67
N ILE A 577 52.03 -21.78 22.51
CA ILE A 577 53.45 -21.73 22.85
C ILE A 577 53.68 -22.04 24.33
N PHE A 578 52.89 -21.45 25.24
CA PHE A 578 53.00 -21.74 26.67
C PHE A 578 52.66 -23.20 27.00
N SER A 579 51.61 -23.76 26.38
CA SER A 579 51.22 -25.15 26.59
C SER A 579 52.30 -26.14 26.10
N PHE A 580 52.95 -25.86 24.98
CA PHE A 580 54.06 -26.65 24.45
C PHE A 580 55.21 -26.76 25.46
N PHE A 581 55.68 -25.63 26.00
CA PHE A 581 56.75 -25.64 27.01
C PHE A 581 56.32 -26.34 28.30
N ALA A 582 55.09 -26.08 28.77
CA ALA A 582 54.56 -26.69 29.99
C ALA A 582 54.50 -28.21 29.88
N VAL A 583 53.98 -28.74 28.77
CA VAL A 583 53.87 -30.19 28.55
C VAL A 583 55.24 -30.85 28.44
N SER A 584 56.20 -30.22 27.75
CA SER A 584 57.56 -30.75 27.70
C SER A 584 58.26 -30.78 29.05
N ILE A 585 58.06 -29.77 29.90
CA ILE A 585 58.58 -29.77 31.27
C ILE A 585 57.91 -30.85 32.11
N VAL A 586 56.58 -30.99 32.02
CA VAL A 586 55.84 -32.02 32.76
C VAL A 586 56.29 -33.42 32.31
N LEU A 587 56.43 -33.67 31.01
CA LEU A 587 56.95 -34.93 30.50
C LEU A 587 58.38 -35.18 30.98
N PHE A 588 59.25 -34.17 30.96
CA PHE A 588 60.60 -34.29 31.50
C PHE A 588 60.60 -34.68 32.99
N LEU A 589 59.77 -34.03 33.81
CA LEU A 589 59.67 -34.34 35.25
C LEU A 589 59.09 -35.74 35.49
N VAL A 590 57.97 -36.07 34.85
CA VAL A 590 57.34 -37.40 34.98
C VAL A 590 58.29 -38.50 34.52
N SER A 591 58.99 -38.30 33.41
CA SER A 591 59.96 -39.27 32.90
C SER A 591 61.21 -39.38 33.77
N ARG A 592 61.59 -38.32 34.50
CA ARG A 592 62.72 -38.36 35.44
C ARG A 592 62.35 -39.06 36.75
N PHE A 593 61.15 -38.83 37.27
CA PHE A 593 60.69 -39.39 38.54
C PHE A 593 60.10 -40.79 38.43
N SER A 594 59.60 -41.20 37.25
CA SER A 594 59.04 -42.54 37.07
C SER A 594 60.15 -43.59 36.95
N PRO A 595 60.25 -44.57 37.88
CA PRO A 595 61.29 -45.61 37.81
C PRO A 595 61.22 -46.45 36.54
N ASN A 596 60.02 -46.60 35.96
CA ASN A 596 59.76 -47.44 34.79
C ASN A 596 60.31 -46.87 33.46
N GLU A 597 60.77 -45.62 33.44
CA GLU A 597 61.40 -44.98 32.26
C GLU A 597 62.93 -45.16 32.23
N TRP A 598 63.52 -45.58 33.35
CA TRP A 598 64.96 -45.76 33.45
C TRP A 598 65.37 -47.13 32.91
N ARG A 599 66.23 -47.13 31.89
CA ARG A 599 66.74 -48.35 31.24
C ARG A 599 68.10 -48.71 31.83
N SER A 600 68.23 -49.91 32.37
CA SER A 600 69.55 -50.50 32.61
C SER A 600 70.16 -50.90 31.27
N VAL A 601 71.24 -50.23 30.88
CA VAL A 601 72.06 -50.63 29.73
C VAL A 601 73.35 -51.22 30.28
N SER A 602 73.57 -52.52 30.07
CA SER A 602 74.85 -53.16 30.36
C SER A 602 75.79 -52.94 29.18
N ILE A 603 76.89 -52.23 29.40
CA ILE A 603 77.94 -52.08 28.39
C ILE A 603 78.70 -53.41 28.31
N SER A 604 78.57 -54.13 27.19
CA SER A 604 79.53 -55.15 26.77
C SER A 604 80.45 -54.49 25.77
N ASP A 605 81.61 -54.01 26.22
CA ASP A 605 82.56 -53.34 25.33
C ASP A 605 83.04 -54.27 24.21
N THR A 606 82.90 -53.77 22.99
CA THR A 606 83.58 -54.27 21.80
C THR A 606 85.09 -54.16 21.97
N HIS A 607 85.79 -55.28 21.81
CA HIS A 607 87.20 -55.44 21.41
C HIS A 607 88.27 -54.63 22.18
N ILE A 608 88.95 -55.27 23.15
CA ILE A 608 90.42 -55.41 23.26
C ILE A 608 90.69 -56.45 24.38
N GLU A 609 91.54 -57.44 24.08
CA GLU A 609 91.88 -58.58 24.94
C GLU A 609 92.78 -58.18 26.12
N GLN A 610 92.36 -58.43 27.38
CA GLN A 610 93.20 -58.88 28.50
C GLN A 610 92.34 -59.21 29.75
N PRO A 611 92.72 -60.18 30.60
CA PRO A 611 91.86 -60.70 31.66
C PRO A 611 92.12 -59.96 32.99
N LEU A 612 91.07 -59.48 33.66
CA LEU A 612 90.79 -59.69 35.10
C LEU A 612 89.58 -58.85 35.56
N SER A 613 88.70 -59.47 36.35
CA SER A 613 87.59 -58.90 37.15
C SER A 613 86.53 -58.08 36.39
N SER A 614 85.55 -58.80 35.83
CA SER A 614 84.29 -58.26 35.30
C SER A 614 83.35 -57.80 36.42
N THR A 615 83.29 -56.51 36.70
CA THR A 615 82.14 -55.88 37.35
C THR A 615 81.31 -55.22 36.26
N ASN A 616 80.17 -55.82 35.90
CA ASN A 616 79.23 -55.21 34.96
C ASN A 616 78.64 -53.96 35.63
N GLU A 617 79.17 -52.77 35.33
CA GLU A 617 78.53 -51.52 35.75
C GLU A 617 77.23 -51.35 34.96
N ILE A 618 76.10 -51.53 35.64
CA ILE A 618 74.77 -51.25 35.09
C ILE A 618 74.56 -49.74 35.15
N ILE A 619 74.69 -49.05 34.02
CA ILE A 619 74.38 -47.61 33.94
C ILE A 619 72.88 -47.45 33.64
N LEU A 620 72.19 -46.72 34.50
CA LEU A 620 70.78 -46.37 34.32
C LEU A 620 70.67 -45.19 33.36
N HIS A 621 70.20 -45.44 32.14
CA HIS A 621 70.03 -44.44 31.09
C HIS A 621 68.56 -44.06 30.93
N ASN A 622 68.26 -42.76 30.85
CA ASN A 622 66.92 -42.24 30.58
C ASN A 622 66.93 -41.54 29.21
N GLU A 623 66.09 -42.00 28.28
CA GLU A 623 66.02 -41.47 26.91
C GLU A 623 65.30 -40.10 26.86
N PHE A 624 64.52 -39.73 27.88
CA PHE A 624 63.85 -38.42 27.96
C PHE A 624 64.74 -37.36 28.61
N SER A 625 65.60 -36.73 27.79
CA SER A 625 66.21 -35.44 28.10
C SER A 625 65.20 -34.29 27.95
N ILE A 626 65.48 -33.10 28.51
CA ILE A 626 64.63 -31.92 28.31
C ILE A 626 64.48 -31.57 26.82
N TRP A 627 65.54 -31.74 26.04
CA TRP A 627 65.53 -31.54 24.58
C TRP A 627 64.72 -32.62 23.86
N ASN A 628 64.84 -33.88 24.27
CA ASN A 628 64.05 -34.97 23.70
C ASN A 628 62.57 -34.82 24.08
N SER A 629 62.26 -34.23 25.23
CA SER A 629 60.90 -33.91 25.67
C SER A 629 60.29 -32.74 24.87
N PHE A 630 61.10 -31.74 24.49
CA PHE A 630 60.68 -30.72 23.52
C PHE A 630 60.45 -31.33 22.14
N TRP A 631 61.35 -32.21 21.69
CA TRP A 631 61.21 -32.91 20.41
C TRP A 631 59.96 -33.78 20.34
N PHE A 632 59.68 -34.55 21.40
CA PHE A 632 58.47 -35.37 21.50
C PHE A 632 57.20 -34.52 21.44
N SER A 633 57.14 -33.43 22.21
CA SER A 633 55.98 -32.53 22.24
C SER A 633 55.76 -31.87 20.88
N LEU A 634 56.83 -31.48 20.19
CA LEU A 634 56.78 -30.82 18.89
C LEU A 634 56.37 -31.78 17.78
N GLY A 635 57.00 -32.97 17.72
CA GLY A 635 56.67 -34.00 16.73
C GLY A 635 55.25 -34.54 16.86
N SER A 636 54.75 -34.62 18.10
CA SER A 636 53.35 -34.91 18.40
C SER A 636 52.40 -33.82 17.90
N PHE A 637 52.76 -32.55 18.09
CA PHE A 637 51.95 -31.40 17.66
C PHE A 637 51.88 -31.28 16.13
N MET A 638 52.98 -31.57 15.41
CA MET A 638 53.03 -31.54 13.94
C MET A 638 52.53 -32.83 13.26
N GLN A 639 51.93 -33.77 14.01
CA GLN A 639 51.36 -35.03 13.50
C GLN A 639 52.38 -35.97 12.80
N GLN A 640 53.68 -35.84 13.11
CA GLN A 640 54.74 -36.65 12.49
C GLN A 640 55.25 -37.79 13.39
N GLY A 641 54.89 -37.78 14.68
CA GLY A 641 55.39 -38.75 15.66
C GLY A 641 56.80 -38.42 16.16
N SER A 642 57.31 -39.21 17.10
CA SER A 642 58.67 -39.09 17.65
C SER A 642 59.22 -40.49 17.89
N ASP A 643 60.51 -40.68 17.62
CA ASP A 643 61.21 -41.97 17.82
C ASP A 643 61.28 -42.36 19.30
N VAL A 644 61.26 -41.37 20.20
CA VAL A 644 61.26 -41.56 21.65
C VAL A 644 59.82 -41.44 22.16
N VAL A 645 59.31 -42.46 22.86
CA VAL A 645 57.91 -42.56 23.33
C VAL A 645 57.88 -42.90 24.83
N PRO A 646 57.01 -42.27 25.66
CA PRO A 646 56.95 -42.56 27.09
C PRO A 646 56.44 -43.99 27.35
N ARG A 647 57.12 -44.71 28.24
CA ARG A 647 56.76 -46.10 28.62
C ARG A 647 55.94 -46.16 29.91
N SER A 648 56.22 -45.27 30.85
CA SER A 648 55.48 -45.16 32.11
C SER A 648 54.01 -44.85 31.86
N LEU A 649 53.14 -45.40 32.72
CA LEU A 649 51.70 -45.14 32.65
C LEU A 649 51.42 -43.63 32.75
N SER A 650 52.09 -42.95 33.69
CA SER A 650 51.96 -41.51 33.88
C SER A 650 52.42 -40.70 32.65
N GLY A 651 53.55 -41.07 32.04
CA GLY A 651 54.05 -40.41 30.83
C GLY A 651 53.13 -40.63 29.63
N ARG A 652 52.55 -41.84 29.49
CA ARG A 652 51.56 -42.14 28.44
C ARG A 652 50.28 -41.34 28.61
N ILE A 653 49.79 -41.16 29.84
CA ILE A 653 48.59 -40.34 30.09
C ILE A 653 48.85 -38.88 29.69
N VAL A 654 50.01 -38.31 30.05
CA VAL A 654 50.36 -36.95 29.64
C VAL A 654 50.47 -36.86 28.11
N GLY A 655 51.11 -37.85 27.48
CA GLY A 655 51.24 -37.93 26.02
C GLY A 655 49.89 -38.06 25.30
N THR A 656 48.97 -38.89 25.77
CA THR A 656 47.64 -39.09 25.14
C THR A 656 46.76 -37.85 25.28
N VAL A 657 46.80 -37.17 26.43
CA VAL A 657 46.10 -35.89 26.62
C VAL A 657 46.67 -34.82 25.68
N TRP A 658 48.00 -34.76 25.52
CA TRP A 658 48.64 -33.86 24.57
C TRP A 658 48.26 -34.17 23.12
N TRP A 659 48.23 -35.45 22.73
CA TRP A 659 47.78 -35.87 21.40
C TRP A 659 46.34 -35.46 21.12
N PHE A 660 45.44 -35.65 22.08
CA PHE A 660 44.05 -35.25 21.95
C PHE A 660 43.90 -33.73 21.80
N PHE A 661 44.65 -32.96 22.59
CA PHE A 661 44.71 -31.51 22.49
C PHE A 661 45.22 -31.04 21.11
N ALA A 662 46.33 -31.60 20.64
CA ALA A 662 46.91 -31.27 19.34
C ALA A 662 45.94 -31.60 18.19
N LEU A 663 45.24 -32.74 18.26
CA LEU A 663 44.24 -33.14 17.27
C LEU A 663 43.09 -32.12 17.17
N ILE A 664 42.48 -31.75 18.31
CA ILE A 664 41.39 -30.76 18.33
C ILE A 664 41.86 -29.43 17.75
N LEU A 665 43.07 -29.00 18.11
CA LEU A 665 43.61 -27.71 17.69
C LEU A 665 43.84 -27.66 16.18
N VAL A 666 44.46 -28.69 15.59
CA VAL A 666 44.70 -28.73 14.14
C VAL A 666 43.36 -28.82 13.38
N CYS A 667 42.41 -29.62 13.85
CA CYS A 667 41.07 -29.69 13.23
C CYS A 667 40.31 -28.35 13.29
N SER A 668 40.42 -27.62 14.40
CA SER A 668 39.81 -26.29 14.55
C SER A 668 40.48 -25.25 13.65
N TYR A 669 41.81 -25.28 13.56
CA TYR A 669 42.57 -24.41 12.68
C TYR A 669 42.19 -24.63 11.20
N THR A 670 42.11 -25.89 10.74
CA THR A 670 41.75 -26.20 9.36
C THR A 670 40.30 -25.82 9.04
N ALA A 671 39.36 -26.03 9.97
CA ALA A 671 37.97 -25.61 9.82
C ALA A 671 37.84 -24.07 9.74
N ASN A 672 38.52 -23.34 10.62
CA ASN A 672 38.49 -21.88 10.62
C ASN A 672 39.20 -21.28 9.41
N LEU A 673 40.30 -21.89 8.94
CA LEU A 673 40.97 -21.47 7.71
C LEU A 673 40.05 -21.64 6.50
N ALA A 674 39.35 -22.77 6.40
CA ALA A 674 38.37 -23.01 5.34
C ALA A 674 37.23 -21.98 5.39
N ALA A 675 36.69 -21.71 6.58
CA ALA A 675 35.66 -20.69 6.78
C ALA A 675 36.15 -19.28 6.43
N TYR A 676 37.38 -18.92 6.82
CA TYR A 676 37.98 -17.62 6.51
C TYR A 676 38.13 -17.41 4.99
N LEU A 677 38.60 -18.44 4.27
CA LEU A 677 38.70 -18.42 2.81
C LEU A 677 37.34 -18.32 2.11
N ILE A 678 36.26 -18.82 2.73
CA ILE A 678 34.88 -18.68 2.23
C ILE A 678 34.31 -17.30 2.55
N VAL A 679 34.55 -16.74 3.75
CA VAL A 679 34.01 -15.43 4.15
C VAL A 679 34.64 -14.29 3.36
N GLU A 680 35.93 -14.35 3.02
CA GLU A 680 36.53 -13.40 2.07
C GLU A 680 35.88 -13.47 0.67
N ARG A 681 35.23 -14.59 0.30
CA ARG A 681 34.45 -14.71 -0.95
C ARG A 681 33.05 -14.11 -0.87
N ILE A 682 32.48 -13.93 0.33
CA ILE A 682 31.09 -13.48 0.54
C ILE A 682 31.03 -12.05 1.12
N ALA A 683 32.14 -11.53 1.66
CA ALA A 683 32.17 -10.22 2.29
C ALA A 683 32.17 -9.08 1.26
N GLU A 684 30.98 -8.70 0.78
CA GLU A 684 30.56 -7.37 0.30
C GLU A 684 29.05 -7.39 -0.03
N PRO A 685 28.18 -6.42 0.36
CA PRO A 685 28.39 -5.02 0.78
C PRO A 685 27.60 -4.60 2.06
N ALA A 686 27.26 -5.51 2.97
CA ALA A 686 26.38 -5.17 4.11
C ALA A 686 27.03 -4.26 5.19
N GLN A 687 28.34 -4.35 5.42
CA GLN A 687 29.02 -3.57 6.48
C GLN A 687 29.14 -2.06 6.18
N ALA A 688 29.01 -1.64 4.92
CA ALA A 688 28.99 -0.21 4.57
C ALA A 688 27.73 0.50 5.13
N LEU A 689 26.61 -0.22 5.27
CA LEU A 689 25.35 0.32 5.79
C LEU A 689 25.43 0.71 7.28
N GLN A 690 26.21 -0.03 8.07
CA GLN A 690 26.33 0.22 9.53
C GLN A 690 27.45 1.22 9.88
N TYR A 691 28.46 1.39 9.04
CA TYR A 691 29.54 2.35 9.31
C TYR A 691 29.05 3.80 9.06
N ALA A 692 28.21 4.01 8.05
CA ALA A 692 27.61 5.32 7.75
C ALA A 692 26.65 5.82 8.85
N SER A 693 25.99 4.93 9.60
CA SER A 693 25.13 5.34 10.72
C SER A 693 25.90 5.67 12.00
N LYS A 694 27.18 5.30 12.10
CA LYS A 694 28.02 5.53 13.29
C LYS A 694 28.94 6.74 13.18
N VAL A 695 29.20 7.26 11.99
CA VAL A 695 29.98 8.47 11.78
C VAL A 695 29.04 9.68 11.82
N HIS A 696 28.70 10.14 13.03
CA HIS A 696 28.23 11.50 13.22
C HIS A 696 29.39 12.44 12.92
N THR A 697 29.36 13.08 11.75
CA THR A 697 30.18 14.27 11.49
C THR A 697 29.37 15.24 10.65
N GLU A 698 29.18 16.44 11.20
CA GLU A 698 28.25 17.50 10.80
C GLU A 698 28.47 18.06 9.38
N ASN A 699 29.46 17.58 8.62
CA ASN A 699 29.78 18.05 7.27
C ASN A 699 29.06 17.27 6.15
N TYR A 700 28.44 16.13 6.42
CA TYR A 700 27.79 15.30 5.38
C TYR A 700 26.32 15.68 5.11
N ILE A 701 25.65 16.31 6.09
CA ILE A 701 24.24 16.73 5.95
C ILE A 701 24.12 17.91 4.97
N SER A 702 25.16 18.76 4.85
CA SER A 702 25.17 19.87 3.87
C SER A 702 25.21 19.37 2.42
N ALA A 703 25.90 18.26 2.14
CA ALA A 703 25.93 17.62 0.82
C ALA A 703 24.60 16.93 0.46
N LEU A 704 23.85 16.45 1.46
CA LEU A 704 22.52 15.86 1.26
C LEU A 704 21.43 16.94 1.07
N TYR A 705 21.57 18.09 1.72
CA TYR A 705 20.68 19.24 1.57
C TYR A 705 20.85 19.97 0.22
N THR A 706 22.07 20.03 -0.30
CA THR A 706 22.38 20.70 -1.58
C THR A 706 21.80 19.97 -2.80
N LEU A 707 21.71 18.64 -2.78
CA LEU A 707 21.06 17.85 -3.83
C LEU A 707 19.53 18.02 -3.91
N VAL A 708 18.89 18.47 -2.82
CA VAL A 708 17.43 18.66 -2.75
C VAL A 708 17.03 20.10 -3.05
N ASN A 709 17.89 21.09 -2.73
CA ASN A 709 17.49 22.50 -2.77
C ASN A 709 18.16 23.35 -3.87
N ASP A 710 19.34 23.01 -4.42
CA ASP A 710 20.01 23.85 -5.44
C ASP A 710 21.01 23.07 -6.32
N PRO A 711 20.81 22.96 -7.66
CA PRO A 711 21.86 22.48 -8.55
C PRO A 711 22.90 23.57 -8.93
N VAL A 712 22.96 24.71 -8.24
CA VAL A 712 23.70 25.91 -8.71
C VAL A 712 24.82 26.38 -7.75
N LEU A 713 25.39 25.50 -6.92
CA LEU A 713 26.72 25.77 -6.34
C LEU A 713 27.72 24.66 -6.61
N ILE A 714 27.89 24.38 -7.91
CA ILE A 714 29.21 24.05 -8.45
C ILE A 714 29.46 25.06 -9.57
N PRO A 715 30.26 26.13 -9.33
CA PRO A 715 30.90 26.81 -10.45
C PRO A 715 31.79 25.75 -11.11
N ASN A 716 31.46 25.43 -12.36
CA ASN A 716 32.05 24.37 -13.19
C ASN A 716 31.46 22.97 -12.95
N ALA A 717 30.22 22.80 -13.42
CA ALA A 717 29.62 21.49 -13.74
C ALA A 717 30.39 20.68 -14.80
N GLU A 718 31.57 21.15 -15.21
CA GLU A 718 32.62 20.40 -15.90
C GLU A 718 33.38 19.39 -14.99
N THR A 719 33.10 19.29 -13.68
CA THR A 719 33.96 18.47 -12.78
C THR A 719 33.30 17.29 -12.08
N VAL A 720 31.99 17.07 -12.24
CA VAL A 720 31.30 15.89 -11.67
C VAL A 720 30.67 15.01 -12.75
N ILE A 721 30.09 15.60 -13.81
CA ILE A 721 29.59 14.83 -14.96
C ILE A 721 30.71 14.62 -16.00
N GLN A 722 31.58 15.61 -16.23
CA GLN A 722 32.76 15.44 -17.08
C GLN A 722 33.87 14.60 -16.41
N ARG A 723 33.92 14.48 -15.08
CA ARG A 723 34.73 13.42 -14.43
C ARG A 723 34.13 12.01 -14.58
N ASN A 724 32.87 11.87 -14.99
CA ASN A 724 32.32 10.58 -15.39
C ASN A 724 32.60 10.24 -16.86
N TYR A 725 33.02 11.20 -17.69
CA TYR A 725 33.23 11.00 -19.13
C TYR A 725 34.68 11.21 -19.62
N ASN A 726 35.53 11.91 -18.87
CA ASN A 726 36.96 12.08 -19.16
C ASN A 726 37.86 11.48 -18.07
N VAL A 727 37.51 10.29 -17.56
CA VAL A 727 38.52 9.45 -16.90
C VAL A 727 39.22 8.68 -18.00
N ASN A 728 40.41 9.16 -18.36
CA ASN A 728 41.34 8.44 -19.20
C ASN A 728 41.37 6.97 -18.82
N ASN A 729 41.42 6.16 -19.88
CA ASN A 729 41.25 4.72 -20.03
C ASN A 729 42.05 3.79 -19.07
N ASP A 730 42.77 4.32 -18.08
CA ASP A 730 43.70 3.57 -17.23
C ASP A 730 43.25 3.36 -15.77
N ASN A 731 42.19 4.04 -15.30
CA ASN A 731 41.79 4.01 -13.88
C ASN A 731 40.53 3.19 -13.55
N CYS A 732 40.13 2.25 -14.42
CA CYS A 732 38.98 1.36 -14.15
C CYS A 732 39.20 0.34 -13.02
N LYS A 733 40.39 0.26 -12.40
CA LYS A 733 40.73 -0.78 -11.41
C LYS A 733 40.47 -0.43 -9.94
N THR A 734 40.08 0.81 -9.58
CA THR A 734 40.07 1.26 -8.17
C THR A 734 38.75 1.83 -7.63
N LEU A 735 37.63 1.64 -8.32
CA LEU A 735 36.33 2.16 -7.87
C LEU A 735 35.29 1.05 -7.80
N THR A 736 35.15 0.38 -6.66
CA THR A 736 33.97 -0.46 -6.40
C THR A 736 32.82 0.42 -5.92
N ARG A 737 31.70 0.38 -6.67
CA ARG A 737 30.50 1.20 -6.46
C ARG A 737 29.61 0.58 -5.37
N VAL A 738 29.18 1.36 -4.38
CA VAL A 738 28.09 0.96 -3.45
C VAL A 738 26.82 1.68 -3.88
N CYS A 739 25.94 1.00 -4.62
CA CYS A 739 24.72 1.63 -5.12
C CYS A 739 23.68 1.79 -3.99
N ARG A 740 23.55 2.99 -3.42
CA ARG A 740 22.28 3.38 -2.81
C ARG A 740 21.42 3.97 -3.93
N TYR A 741 20.30 3.35 -4.24
CA TYR A 741 19.37 3.84 -5.24
C TYR A 741 18.33 4.75 -4.57
N ARG A 742 18.23 6.00 -5.03
CA ARG A 742 17.07 6.85 -4.72
C ARG A 742 16.13 6.80 -5.92
N HIS A 743 14.91 6.30 -5.71
CA HIS A 743 13.86 6.34 -6.71
C HIS A 743 13.49 7.80 -7.00
N VAL A 744 13.73 8.24 -8.23
CA VAL A 744 13.33 9.57 -8.72
C VAL A 744 12.33 9.39 -9.85
N ASN A 745 11.18 10.04 -9.71
CA ASN A 745 10.10 10.01 -10.69
C ASN A 745 10.10 11.31 -11.50
N PHE A 746 10.28 11.18 -12.81
CA PHE A 746 10.18 12.29 -13.76
C PHE A 746 8.76 12.36 -14.36
N ALA A 747 8.17 13.56 -14.35
CA ALA A 747 6.83 13.82 -14.85
C ALA A 747 6.76 15.14 -15.62
N ILE A 748 5.72 15.31 -16.43
CA ILE A 748 5.43 16.57 -17.15
C ILE A 748 4.70 17.50 -16.18
N ALA A 749 5.15 18.76 -16.07
CA ALA A 749 4.50 19.76 -15.23
C ALA A 749 3.57 20.67 -16.03
N MET A 750 2.42 21.00 -15.45
CA MET A 750 1.38 21.84 -16.03
C MET A 750 0.87 22.86 -14.99
N PRO A 751 0.28 23.99 -15.40
CA PRO A 751 -0.38 24.90 -14.48
C PRO A 751 -1.51 24.18 -13.74
N LYS A 752 -1.74 24.53 -12.47
CA LYS A 752 -2.82 23.92 -11.66
C LYS A 752 -4.17 24.03 -12.34
N GLY A 753 -4.89 22.91 -12.40
CA GLY A 753 -6.20 22.83 -13.05
C GLY A 753 -6.16 22.87 -14.58
N SER A 754 -5.00 22.60 -15.20
CA SER A 754 -4.87 22.55 -16.66
C SER A 754 -5.76 21.45 -17.26
N PRO A 755 -6.55 21.74 -18.32
CA PRO A 755 -7.37 20.74 -19.01
C PRO A 755 -6.54 19.67 -19.72
N LEU A 756 -5.23 19.92 -19.93
CA LEU A 756 -4.31 18.98 -20.58
C LEU A 756 -3.95 17.78 -19.71
N ARG A 757 -4.09 17.91 -18.38
CA ARG A 757 -3.56 16.96 -17.41
C ARG A 757 -4.09 15.55 -17.64
N GLU A 758 -5.41 15.42 -17.75
CA GLU A 758 -6.06 14.11 -17.88
C GLU A 758 -5.76 13.45 -19.23
N SER A 759 -5.79 14.24 -20.30
CA SER A 759 -5.44 13.78 -21.65
C SER A 759 -3.98 13.28 -21.75
N ILE A 760 -3.03 14.04 -21.17
CA ILE A 760 -1.62 13.66 -21.14
C ILE A 760 -1.40 12.44 -20.23
N ASN A 761 -2.04 12.37 -19.07
CA ASN A 761 -1.98 11.21 -18.18
C ASN A 761 -2.42 9.93 -18.89
N LEU A 762 -3.59 9.96 -19.54
CA LEU A 762 -4.10 8.80 -20.27
C LEU A 762 -3.17 8.42 -21.43
N ALA A 763 -2.57 9.38 -22.12
CA ALA A 763 -1.57 9.13 -23.16
C ALA A 763 -0.31 8.44 -22.60
N ILE A 764 0.24 8.93 -21.48
CA ILE A 764 1.43 8.34 -20.83
C ILE A 764 1.14 6.93 -20.33
N VAL A 765 0.00 6.70 -19.68
CA VAL A 765 -0.42 5.38 -19.18
C VAL A 765 -0.57 4.38 -20.33
N ASN A 766 -1.19 4.78 -21.44
CA ASN A 766 -1.29 3.93 -22.63
C ASN A 766 0.08 3.64 -23.25
N MET A 767 0.96 4.65 -23.37
CA MET A 767 2.32 4.46 -23.88
C MET A 767 3.18 3.56 -22.99
N LYS A 768 2.98 3.61 -21.67
CA LYS A 768 3.64 2.72 -20.71
C LYS A 768 3.13 1.28 -20.85
N ARG A 769 1.80 1.08 -20.98
CA ARG A 769 1.18 -0.23 -21.22
C ARG A 769 1.64 -0.87 -22.53
N GLU A 770 1.80 -0.07 -23.58
CA GLU A 770 2.31 -0.53 -24.89
C GLU A 770 3.84 -0.76 -24.92
N GLY A 771 4.56 -0.38 -23.87
CA GLY A 771 6.03 -0.48 -23.82
C GLY A 771 6.74 0.50 -24.77
N VAL A 772 6.08 1.59 -25.18
CA VAL A 772 6.68 2.59 -26.09
C VAL A 772 7.74 3.41 -25.35
N ILE A 773 7.46 3.81 -24.11
CA ILE A 773 8.39 4.63 -23.31
C ILE A 773 9.68 3.86 -23.00
N THR A 774 9.59 2.57 -22.67
CA THR A 774 10.77 1.72 -22.42
C THR A 774 11.62 1.53 -23.66
N LYS A 775 10.99 1.32 -24.84
CA LYS A 775 11.69 1.27 -26.14
C LYS A 775 12.38 2.60 -26.48
N LEU A 776 11.70 3.72 -26.25
CA LEU A 776 12.29 5.06 -26.44
C LEU A 776 13.49 5.27 -25.51
N TRP A 777 13.36 4.89 -24.24
CA TRP A 777 14.45 5.01 -23.27
C TRP A 777 15.66 4.16 -23.69
N GLN A 778 15.43 2.91 -24.09
CA GLN A 778 16.47 2.03 -24.63
C GLN A 778 17.14 2.60 -25.89
N LYS A 779 16.37 3.20 -26.80
CA LYS A 779 16.92 3.88 -27.98
C LYS A 779 17.90 4.99 -27.56
N TRP A 780 17.51 5.87 -26.65
CA TRP A 780 18.34 7.03 -26.30
C TRP A 780 19.51 6.70 -25.38
N ILE A 781 19.41 5.68 -24.52
CA ILE A 781 20.53 5.25 -23.67
C ILE A 781 21.61 4.49 -24.47
N THR A 782 21.23 3.75 -25.51
CA THR A 782 22.19 2.98 -26.34
C THR A 782 22.96 3.85 -27.33
N ILE A 783 22.48 5.06 -27.63
CA ILE A 783 23.11 6.01 -28.57
C ILE A 783 24.27 6.78 -27.93
N ILE A 784 24.31 6.95 -26.59
CA ILE A 784 25.24 7.86 -25.88
C ILE A 784 26.50 7.13 -25.37
N ASP A 785 27.05 6.26 -26.21
CA ASP A 785 28.22 5.41 -25.92
C ASP A 785 27.97 4.32 -24.85
N LYS A 786 28.28 3.08 -25.24
CA LYS A 786 28.53 1.99 -24.28
C LYS A 786 29.72 2.41 -23.41
N PRO A 787 29.60 2.53 -22.08
CA PRO A 787 30.78 2.35 -21.26
C PRO A 787 31.27 0.92 -21.48
N GLU A 788 32.54 0.73 -21.84
CA GLU A 788 33.25 -0.56 -21.84
C GLU A 788 33.40 -1.17 -20.42
N CYS A 789 32.41 -0.94 -19.54
CA CYS A 789 32.30 -1.59 -18.23
C CYS A 789 31.36 -2.80 -18.24
N GLU A 790 30.65 -3.08 -19.33
CA GLU A 790 29.82 -4.30 -19.50
C GLU A 790 30.61 -5.52 -20.02
N THR A 791 31.95 -5.46 -20.03
CA THR A 791 32.77 -6.69 -20.18
C THR A 791 33.09 -7.35 -18.85
N VAL A 792 32.47 -6.94 -17.75
CA VAL A 792 32.31 -7.83 -16.60
C VAL A 792 31.00 -8.57 -16.86
N LYS A 793 31.11 -9.69 -17.59
CA LYS A 793 30.07 -10.73 -17.56
C LYS A 793 29.71 -10.94 -16.09
N ASP A 794 28.43 -11.13 -15.82
CA ASP A 794 27.95 -11.66 -14.55
C ASP A 794 28.73 -12.94 -14.22
N GLU A 795 29.87 -12.82 -13.56
CA GLU A 795 30.58 -13.91 -12.89
C GLU A 795 29.87 -14.19 -11.57
N GLU A 796 28.56 -14.44 -11.68
CA GLU A 796 27.92 -15.32 -10.72
C GLU A 796 28.57 -16.70 -10.91
N THR A 797 29.36 -17.10 -9.90
CA THR A 797 29.80 -18.49 -9.65
C THR A 797 30.98 -19.07 -10.46
N ALA A 798 31.98 -18.29 -10.85
CA ALA A 798 33.29 -18.86 -11.19
C ALA A 798 34.16 -19.01 -9.92
N VAL A 799 34.51 -20.24 -9.56
CA VAL A 799 35.42 -20.54 -8.44
C VAL A 799 36.80 -19.95 -8.75
N THR A 800 37.11 -18.77 -8.20
CA THR A 800 38.45 -18.19 -8.32
C THR A 800 39.46 -18.99 -7.50
N GLU A 801 40.54 -19.44 -8.15
CA GLU A 801 41.65 -20.19 -7.56
C GLU A 801 42.34 -19.42 -6.41
N MET A 802 42.92 -20.13 -5.43
CA MET A 802 43.72 -19.48 -4.39
C MET A 802 44.96 -18.81 -5.02
N THR A 803 45.11 -17.50 -4.80
CA THR A 803 46.24 -16.75 -5.35
C THR A 803 47.53 -17.02 -4.56
N LEU A 804 48.68 -17.07 -5.24
CA LEU A 804 49.99 -17.28 -4.62
C LEU A 804 50.28 -16.27 -3.49
N SER A 805 49.77 -15.04 -3.62
CA SER A 805 49.92 -13.98 -2.62
C SER A 805 49.31 -14.33 -1.25
N GLN A 806 48.24 -15.12 -1.21
CA GLN A 806 47.59 -15.51 0.06
C GLN A 806 48.41 -16.54 0.86
N VAL A 807 49.31 -17.28 0.20
CA VAL A 807 50.10 -18.37 0.81
C VAL A 807 51.60 -18.01 0.88
N ALA A 808 52.01 -16.87 0.30
CA ALA A 808 53.39 -16.43 0.19
C ALA A 808 54.14 -16.41 1.54
N GLY A 809 53.47 -16.02 2.64
CA GLY A 809 54.09 -15.99 3.96
C GLY A 809 54.61 -17.34 4.47
N ILE A 810 53.99 -18.46 4.08
CA ILE A 810 54.44 -19.80 4.47
C ILE A 810 55.81 -20.10 3.84
N PHE A 811 56.02 -19.70 2.58
CA PHE A 811 57.30 -19.85 1.90
C PHE A 811 58.40 -19.01 2.55
N TYR A 812 58.09 -17.79 3.00
CA TYR A 812 59.07 -16.96 3.71
C TYR A 812 59.52 -17.59 5.04
N VAL A 813 58.59 -18.17 5.81
CA VAL A 813 58.93 -18.88 7.06
C VAL A 813 59.81 -20.10 6.78
N LEU A 814 59.49 -20.88 5.74
CA LEU A 814 60.29 -22.05 5.35
C LEU A 814 61.71 -21.68 4.95
N VAL A 815 61.88 -20.68 4.07
CA VAL A 815 63.20 -20.22 3.62
C VAL A 815 64.01 -19.66 4.79
N GLY A 816 63.36 -18.87 5.66
CA GLY A 816 63.99 -18.36 6.88
C GLY A 816 64.46 -19.48 7.82
N GLY A 817 63.64 -20.50 8.03
CA GLY A 817 63.97 -21.67 8.85
C GLY A 817 65.15 -22.47 8.30
N LEU A 818 65.20 -22.70 6.98
CA LEU A 818 66.31 -23.38 6.31
C LEU A 818 67.62 -22.59 6.43
N ALA A 819 67.57 -21.27 6.23
CA ALA A 819 68.75 -20.41 6.37
C ALA A 819 69.28 -20.41 7.81
N LEU A 820 68.39 -20.37 8.80
CA LEU A 820 68.76 -20.43 10.22
C LEU A 820 69.38 -21.80 10.56
N ALA A 821 68.78 -22.90 10.13
CA ALA A 821 69.29 -24.25 10.37
C ALA A 821 70.69 -24.45 9.74
N LEU A 822 70.88 -23.97 8.51
CA LEU A 822 72.17 -24.01 7.83
C LEU A 822 73.22 -23.15 8.55
N THR A 823 72.83 -21.99 9.07
CA THR A 823 73.72 -21.12 9.85
C THR A 823 74.13 -21.79 11.17
N VAL A 824 73.19 -22.41 11.88
CA VAL A 824 73.49 -23.14 13.12
C VAL A 824 74.40 -24.34 12.86
N ALA A 825 74.12 -25.14 11.83
CA ALA A 825 74.98 -26.26 11.45
C ALA A 825 76.39 -25.81 11.07
N LEU A 826 76.52 -24.68 10.38
CA LEU A 826 77.82 -24.10 10.02
C LEU A 826 78.55 -23.56 11.25
N LEU A 827 77.84 -22.93 12.19
CA LEU A 827 78.39 -22.49 13.47
C LEU A 827 78.85 -23.68 14.33
N GLU A 828 78.06 -24.75 14.44
CA GLU A 828 78.46 -25.97 15.15
C GLU A 828 79.66 -26.62 14.47
N PHE A 829 79.67 -26.74 13.14
CA PHE A 829 80.81 -27.27 12.39
C PHE A 829 82.07 -26.41 12.60
N CYS A 830 81.93 -25.09 12.66
CA CYS A 830 83.04 -24.19 12.95
C CYS A 830 83.49 -24.27 14.42
N GLN A 831 82.59 -24.38 15.38
CA GLN A 831 82.91 -24.50 16.81
C GLN A 831 83.55 -25.86 17.10
N HIS A 832 82.98 -26.95 16.57
CA HIS A 832 83.53 -28.30 16.67
C HIS A 832 84.88 -28.38 15.95
N GLY A 833 84.99 -27.81 14.75
CA GLY A 833 86.25 -27.69 14.02
C GLY A 833 87.30 -26.86 14.77
N ARG A 834 86.91 -25.81 15.50
CA ARG A 834 87.79 -25.05 16.40
C ARG A 834 88.20 -25.86 17.62
N ALA A 835 87.28 -26.60 18.24
CA ALA A 835 87.57 -27.43 19.41
C ALA A 835 88.51 -28.60 19.06
N GLU A 836 88.28 -29.26 17.92
CA GLU A 836 89.20 -30.29 17.40
C GLU A 836 90.55 -29.71 16.99
N ALA A 837 90.58 -28.55 16.31
CA ALA A 837 91.83 -27.89 15.93
C ALA A 837 92.64 -27.39 17.14
N ALA A 838 91.97 -26.96 18.21
CA ALA A 838 92.59 -26.59 19.49
C ALA A 838 93.14 -27.83 20.24
N ARG A 839 92.44 -28.97 20.19
CA ARG A 839 92.96 -30.24 20.74
C ARG A 839 94.13 -30.82 19.92
N ALA A 840 94.19 -30.53 18.63
CA ALA A 840 95.23 -31.03 17.72
C ALA A 840 96.39 -30.04 17.44
N ASN A 841 96.39 -28.84 18.04
CA ASN A 841 97.42 -27.79 17.82
C ASN A 841 97.70 -27.45 16.33
N VAL A 842 96.66 -27.30 15.50
CA VAL A 842 96.81 -26.95 14.06
C VAL A 842 95.91 -25.77 13.66
N SER A 843 96.34 -24.95 12.70
CA SER A 843 95.54 -23.80 12.23
C SER A 843 94.25 -24.22 11.51
N LEU A 844 93.14 -23.50 11.79
CA LEU A 844 91.76 -23.81 11.34
C LEU A 844 91.63 -24.02 9.82
N ARG A 845 92.35 -23.24 9.00
CA ARG A 845 92.31 -23.34 7.53
C ARG A 845 92.95 -24.63 7.01
N ALA A 846 93.93 -25.20 7.73
CA ALA A 846 94.58 -26.45 7.35
C ALA A 846 93.69 -27.67 7.69
N ALA A 847 93.06 -27.66 8.86
CA ALA A 847 92.13 -28.71 9.30
C ALA A 847 90.88 -28.82 8.41
N LEU A 848 90.30 -27.68 8.01
CA LEU A 848 89.12 -27.64 7.13
C LEU A 848 89.44 -28.08 5.69
N ARG A 849 90.62 -27.74 5.14
CA ARG A 849 91.06 -28.24 3.82
C ARG A 849 91.35 -29.73 3.81
N ALA A 850 91.85 -30.29 4.91
CA ALA A 850 92.12 -31.72 5.03
C ALA A 850 90.83 -32.55 5.08
N LYS A 851 89.81 -32.12 5.85
CA LYS A 851 88.50 -32.79 5.88
C LYS A 851 87.67 -32.59 4.60
N ALA A 852 87.74 -31.43 3.94
CA ALA A 852 87.10 -31.22 2.63
C ALA A 852 87.69 -32.10 1.51
N ARG A 853 88.99 -32.45 1.59
CA ARG A 853 89.67 -33.40 0.68
C ARG A 853 89.39 -34.87 1.01
N LEU A 854 88.89 -35.18 2.21
CA LEU A 854 88.47 -36.52 2.63
C LEU A 854 86.97 -36.78 2.34
N ALA A 855 86.12 -35.76 2.41
CA ALA A 855 84.72 -35.86 1.97
C ALA A 855 84.56 -36.01 0.45
N SER A 856 85.53 -35.54 -0.36
CA SER A 856 85.53 -35.71 -1.82
C SER A 856 86.16 -37.02 -2.31
N ARG A 857 86.53 -37.96 -1.40
CA ARG A 857 87.25 -39.20 -1.74
C ARG A 857 86.62 -40.42 -1.07
N SER A 858 85.32 -40.63 -1.29
CA SER A 858 84.65 -41.93 -1.09
C SER A 858 83.89 -42.33 -2.38
N GLN A 859 84.57 -43.20 -3.13
CA GLN A 859 84.09 -44.19 -4.12
C GLN A 859 83.27 -43.76 -5.36
N HIS A 860 84.02 -43.46 -6.43
CA HIS A 860 83.69 -43.94 -7.78
C HIS A 860 84.79 -44.91 -8.25
N LYS A 861 84.44 -46.20 -8.36
CA LYS A 861 85.11 -47.17 -9.23
C LYS A 861 84.04 -48.08 -9.83
N THR A 862 83.83 -47.94 -11.12
CA THR A 862 83.03 -48.82 -11.99
C THR A 862 83.91 -50.02 -12.47
N PRO A 863 83.39 -51.02 -13.22
CA PRO A 863 83.22 -52.45 -12.86
C PRO A 863 84.26 -53.36 -13.62
N PRO A 864 84.35 -54.73 -13.52
CA PRO A 864 83.37 -55.71 -14.09
C PRO A 864 83.34 -57.18 -13.53
N GLN A 865 82.30 -57.92 -13.95
CA GLN A 865 82.18 -59.37 -14.26
C GLN A 865 82.46 -60.51 -13.24
N ARG A 866 81.42 -61.33 -12.96
CA ARG A 866 81.31 -62.79 -13.28
C ARG A 866 79.96 -63.38 -12.81
N THR A 867 79.28 -64.12 -13.70
CA THR A 867 78.20 -65.12 -13.48
C THR A 867 78.79 -66.45 -12.93
N PRO A 868 78.03 -67.54 -12.58
CA PRO A 868 76.57 -67.82 -12.51
C PRO A 868 76.09 -68.57 -11.21
N GLN A 869 74.81 -69.00 -11.18
CA GLN A 869 74.16 -70.06 -10.35
C GLN A 869 73.82 -69.77 -8.85
N ARG A 870 72.52 -69.74 -8.47
CA ARG A 870 71.64 -70.83 -7.92
C ARG A 870 72.07 -71.23 -6.49
N GLU A 871 71.27 -71.22 -5.42
CA GLU A 871 69.85 -71.59 -5.14
C GLU A 871 69.29 -70.68 -4.02
N HIS A 872 68.08 -70.13 -4.08
CA HIS A 872 66.82 -70.68 -3.56
C HIS A 872 66.92 -71.57 -2.31
N ASP A 873 66.57 -71.05 -1.12
CA ASP A 873 65.27 -71.30 -0.47
C ASP A 873 65.25 -70.93 1.03
N ARG A 874 64.17 -70.23 1.43
CA ARG A 874 63.24 -70.51 2.57
C ARG A 874 63.80 -70.52 4.01
N LEU A 875 63.17 -70.00 5.07
CA LEU A 875 61.86 -69.44 5.45
C LEU A 875 62.15 -68.38 6.55
N GLY A 876 61.41 -67.30 6.82
CA GLY A 876 59.95 -67.12 6.91
C GLY A 876 59.54 -67.16 8.39
N TRP A 877 59.10 -66.04 8.99
CA TRP A 877 58.12 -65.98 10.10
C TRP A 877 57.66 -64.52 10.40
N ASN A 878 56.48 -64.22 9.87
CA ASN A 878 55.33 -63.42 10.33
C ASN A 878 55.46 -62.42 11.50
N GLY A 879 54.98 -61.20 11.23
CA GLY A 879 54.48 -60.23 12.20
C GLY A 879 53.20 -59.58 11.68
N SER A 880 52.15 -60.38 11.49
CA SER A 880 50.77 -59.90 11.42
C SER A 880 50.37 -59.32 12.78
N ALA A 881 50.01 -58.03 12.83
CA ALA A 881 48.82 -57.51 13.52
C ALA A 881 48.76 -55.98 13.37
N PHE A 882 47.56 -55.48 13.06
CA PHE A 882 47.18 -54.07 12.96
C PHE A 882 47.56 -53.29 11.69
N ALA A 883 47.23 -53.88 10.53
CA ALA A 883 46.63 -53.13 9.42
C ALA A 883 45.26 -53.76 9.13
N GLY A 884 44.21 -53.13 9.63
CA GLY A 884 42.82 -53.51 9.43
C GLY A 884 41.96 -52.28 9.69
N TYR A 885 41.07 -51.97 8.74
CA TYR A 885 40.26 -50.76 8.62
C TYR A 885 41.01 -49.54 8.04
N PHE A 886 41.27 -49.57 6.74
CA PHE A 886 40.51 -48.81 5.72
C PHE A 886 41.05 -49.21 4.34
N ALA A 887 40.15 -49.71 3.48
CA ALA A 887 40.49 -50.20 2.16
C ALA A 887 40.79 -49.06 1.19
N THR A 888 41.90 -49.21 0.47
CA THR A 888 42.28 -48.40 -0.68
C THR A 888 41.41 -48.75 -1.88
N GLY A 889 40.74 -47.76 -2.45
CA GLY A 889 40.19 -47.85 -3.79
C GLY A 889 41.30 -47.81 -4.83
N ASN A 890 41.18 -48.62 -5.89
CA ASN A 890 41.84 -48.34 -7.15
C ASN A 890 40.96 -48.76 -8.33
N GLN A 891 40.68 -47.74 -9.15
CA GLN A 891 40.54 -47.73 -10.61
C GLN A 891 39.46 -48.60 -11.29
N ILE A 892 38.43 -47.92 -11.83
CA ILE A 892 37.97 -48.15 -13.21
C ILE A 892 37.69 -46.76 -13.84
N SER A 893 38.24 -46.59 -15.04
CA SER A 893 38.05 -45.48 -15.96
C SER A 893 36.73 -45.57 -16.73
N GLN A 894 36.21 -44.40 -17.12
CA GLN A 894 35.54 -44.12 -18.40
C GLN A 894 34.00 -44.21 -18.46
N GLU A 895 33.42 -43.08 -18.91
CA GLU A 895 32.17 -42.87 -19.68
C GLU A 895 30.83 -43.35 -19.10
N ASP A 896 29.95 -42.41 -18.72
CA ASP A 896 28.89 -41.90 -19.62
C ASP A 896 27.92 -40.94 -18.92
N ALA A 897 27.47 -39.95 -19.69
CA ALA A 897 26.48 -38.95 -19.31
C ALA A 897 25.06 -39.53 -19.38
N VAL A 898 24.21 -39.32 -18.37
CA VAL A 898 22.75 -39.16 -18.57
C VAL A 898 22.16 -38.25 -17.49
N HIS A 899 21.46 -37.23 -17.98
CA HIS A 899 20.54 -36.33 -17.28
C HIS A 899 19.52 -37.04 -16.37
N ALA A 900 19.26 -36.49 -15.18
CA ALA A 900 17.91 -36.53 -14.62
C ALA A 900 17.69 -35.34 -13.67
N SER A 901 16.78 -34.48 -14.11
CA SER A 901 16.10 -33.45 -13.32
C SER A 901 15.46 -34.03 -12.06
N PHE A 902 15.61 -33.34 -10.93
CA PHE A 902 14.55 -33.33 -9.91
C PHE A 902 14.42 -31.93 -9.29
N THR A 903 13.29 -31.33 -9.63
CA THR A 903 12.61 -30.23 -8.94
C THR A 903 12.47 -30.53 -7.45
N HIS A 904 12.76 -29.56 -6.60
CA HIS A 904 12.29 -29.53 -5.21
C HIS A 904 11.23 -28.46 -5.05
N VAL A 905 10.13 -28.92 -4.44
CA VAL A 905 9.04 -28.19 -3.79
C VAL A 905 9.56 -27.17 -2.79
#